data_AF-A0A553QFH3-F1
#
_entry.id   AF-A0A553QFH3-F1
#
_cell.length_a   1.000
_cell.length_b   1.000
_cell.length_c   1.000
_cell.angle_alpha   90.00
_cell.angle_beta   90.00
_cell.angle_gamma   90.00
#
_symmetry.space_group_name_H-M   'P 1'
#
loop_
_entity.id
_entity.type
_entity.pdbx_description
1 polymer ?
#
loop_
_entity_poly.entity_id
_entity_poly.type
_entity_poly.pdbx_seq_one_letter_code
_entity_poly.pdbx_strand_id
1 'polypeptide(L)'
;MFSFEGDFRRTPKEEKASLLHRTQEERRKREDERRRLKNSIIIQSYVRGFQERKQQYAIQRSSFDHCVCQCQTPSGPQLTDSATLSQLVRRLLFFYRHSEDRQRMIWMCQCLVKHHAQFIRLLLGPERQSCLFQIKRMLGHCCRQFIFSAFTEEFISVPFIEQIYHFFVPALSDPKLAFPFQNFLWSLQSTIVSLAKCRAQAPWLFYFVLSVGESGLGSLSEEGLLLYLNALQTLLPLLPVTECNSRADVNSDSEDEEEMTSQPTAAQDGRWLSVRYITEECVQKLDTKQQTNALLTLVWRDSASEEVFTMMASICHTLMVQHHMMVPRVRLLYSLAFNARFLRHLWYLITSMKTKMITGSMVPLLQVMSRGSPMSPEDSNRIIPLFYLFSSLFSHSLISVHDSEFFGNSAVGQSQPSMMPFSLAELVTLSRCLRDACLGIIKLAYPETKTEHREEYVAAFRSVGVKTNSQGTQLYVPSSRHVWRTRRMGRIGPLQSTLDVGHEPPPLSVSEERHLAILTELPFVVPFEERVKIFQKLIYADKREVQGEGPFLDGVNITIRRNYIYEDAYDKLSPENEPDLKKRIRVHLLNAHGLDEAGIDGGGIFREFLNELLKSGFNPNQGFFRTTNEGLLYPSPTAEMLVGESFTRHYYFLGRILGKV
;
A
#
# COMPACT_ATOMS: atom_id res chain seq x y z
N MET A 1 7.92 98.56 28.90
CA MET A 1 6.70 97.88 29.39
C MET A 1 6.48 96.66 28.49
N PHE A 2 5.86 95.59 29.00
CA PHE A 2 5.65 94.24 28.40
C PHE A 2 6.78 93.24 28.75
N SER A 3 6.63 92.45 29.81
CA SER A 3 5.71 91.32 30.13
C SER A 3 6.32 89.99 29.71
N PHE A 4 6.72 89.22 30.72
CA PHE A 4 7.36 87.92 30.65
C PHE A 4 6.24 86.86 30.81
N GLU A 5 5.65 86.41 29.72
CA GLU A 5 4.81 85.21 29.72
C GLU A 5 5.63 84.05 29.17
N GLY A 6 6.07 83.19 30.08
CA GLY A 6 6.76 81.96 29.75
C GLY A 6 5.79 80.90 29.24
N ASP A 7 5.78 80.68 27.93
CA ASP A 7 5.25 79.46 27.34
C ASP A 7 6.27 78.33 27.52
N PHE A 8 6.13 77.56 28.60
CA PHE A 8 6.76 76.25 28.73
C PHE A 8 6.24 75.34 27.60
N ARG A 9 6.97 75.29 26.48
CA ARG A 9 6.88 74.18 25.53
C ARG A 9 7.25 72.89 26.28
N ARG A 10 6.23 72.15 26.70
CA ARG A 10 6.34 70.79 27.24
C ARG A 10 7.05 69.94 26.18
N THR A 11 8.31 69.60 26.44
CA THR A 11 8.99 68.51 25.75
C THR A 11 8.16 67.24 25.92
N PRO A 12 8.00 66.40 24.87
CA PRO A 12 7.31 65.14 25.03
C PRO A 12 8.12 64.31 26.03
N LYS A 13 7.60 64.15 27.25
CA LYS A 13 8.15 63.21 28.23
C LYS A 13 7.85 61.82 27.67
N GLU A 14 8.76 61.29 26.86
CA GLU A 14 8.85 59.84 26.66
C GLU A 14 8.90 59.23 28.07
N GLU A 15 7.88 58.44 28.40
CA GLU A 15 7.77 57.86 29.74
C GLU A 15 9.06 57.10 30.02
N LYS A 16 9.74 57.42 31.13
CA LYS A 16 11.02 56.78 31.51
C LYS A 16 10.96 55.24 31.41
N ALA A 17 9.78 54.65 31.59
CA ALA A 17 9.49 53.24 31.40
C ALA A 17 9.65 52.76 29.94
N SER A 18 9.21 53.52 28.93
CA SER A 18 9.34 53.16 27.51
C SER A 18 10.79 53.21 27.04
N LEU A 19 11.56 54.21 27.48
CA LEU A 19 13.00 54.30 27.24
C LEU A 19 13.76 53.13 27.89
N LEU A 20 13.41 52.77 29.13
CA LEU A 20 13.99 51.62 29.81
C LEU A 20 13.64 50.30 29.11
N HIS A 21 12.38 50.11 28.69
CA HIS A 21 11.95 48.93 27.94
C HIS A 21 12.71 48.78 26.62
N ARG A 22 12.80 49.85 25.83
CA ARG A 22 13.57 49.85 24.57
C ARG A 22 15.04 49.54 24.80
N THR A 23 15.64 50.11 25.84
CA THR A 23 17.04 49.82 26.21
C THR A 23 17.23 48.36 26.62
N GLN A 24 16.28 47.78 27.35
CA GLN A 24 16.29 46.38 27.78
C GLN A 24 16.07 45.41 26.62
N GLU A 25 15.20 45.76 25.68
CA GLU A 25 14.94 44.99 24.46
C GLU A 25 16.15 45.01 23.51
N GLU A 26 16.82 46.16 23.37
CA GLU A 26 18.09 46.24 22.65
C GLU A 26 19.21 45.43 23.34
N ARG A 27 19.26 45.40 24.67
CA ARG A 27 20.20 44.54 25.41
C ARG A 27 19.92 43.06 25.13
N ARG A 28 18.65 42.66 25.18
CA ARG A 28 18.21 41.30 24.86
C ARG A 28 18.58 40.90 23.43
N LYS A 29 18.33 41.78 22.44
CA LYS A 29 18.74 41.54 21.04
C LYS A 29 20.25 41.35 20.90
N ARG A 30 21.07 42.18 21.57
CA ARG A 30 22.54 42.03 21.56
C ARG A 30 22.98 40.72 22.23
N GLU A 31 22.32 40.28 23.30
CA GLU A 31 22.59 38.99 23.94
C GLU A 31 22.21 37.80 23.05
N ASP A 32 21.05 37.88 22.40
CA ASP A 32 20.58 36.85 21.46
C ASP A 32 21.50 36.72 20.24
N GLU A 33 21.99 37.85 19.70
CA GLU A 33 23.00 37.85 18.63
C GLU A 33 24.32 37.23 19.08
N ARG A 34 24.81 37.58 20.28
CA ARG A 34 26.02 36.95 20.85
C ARG A 34 25.84 35.44 21.04
N ARG A 35 24.67 35.02 21.51
CA ARG A 35 24.33 33.60 21.67
C ARG A 35 24.28 32.88 20.34
N ARG A 36 23.67 33.49 19.32
CA ARG A 36 23.64 32.96 17.94
C ARG A 36 25.04 32.82 17.36
N LEU A 37 25.91 33.82 17.54
CA LEU A 37 27.28 33.78 17.06
C LEU A 37 28.09 32.69 17.78
N LYS A 38 27.95 32.58 19.11
CA LYS A 38 28.59 31.51 19.91
C LYS A 38 28.14 30.13 19.45
N ASN A 39 26.83 29.92 19.26
CA ASN A 39 26.30 28.65 18.76
C ASN A 39 26.81 28.33 17.35
N SER A 40 26.90 29.33 16.47
CA SER A 40 27.46 29.18 15.12
C SER A 40 28.92 28.71 15.17
N ILE A 41 29.75 29.32 16.02
CA ILE A 41 31.16 28.94 16.20
C ILE A 41 31.27 27.49 16.70
N ILE A 42 30.41 27.08 17.64
CA ILE A 42 30.36 25.70 18.13
C ILE A 42 30.00 24.75 16.99
N ILE A 43 28.94 25.00 16.24
CA ILE A 43 28.55 24.16 15.11
C ILE A 43 29.70 24.05 14.09
N GLN A 44 30.32 25.17 13.74
CA GLN A 44 31.44 25.20 12.80
C GLN A 44 32.68 24.46 13.34
N SER A 45 32.96 24.50 14.64
CA SER A 45 34.08 23.75 15.22
C SER A 45 33.82 22.23 15.18
N TYR A 46 32.58 21.80 15.44
CA TYR A 46 32.18 20.39 15.31
C TYR A 46 32.28 19.90 13.86
N VAL A 47 31.81 20.69 12.89
CA VAL A 47 31.87 20.33 11.46
C VAL A 47 33.32 20.24 10.97
N ARG A 48 34.16 21.24 11.28
CA ARG A 48 35.60 21.20 10.95
C ARG A 48 36.28 19.99 11.59
N GLY A 49 36.00 19.72 12.87
CA GLY A 49 36.53 18.56 13.56
C GLY A 49 36.07 17.23 12.95
N PHE A 50 34.84 17.14 12.46
CA PHE A 50 34.35 15.96 11.76
C PHE A 50 35.04 15.74 10.41
N GLN A 51 35.18 16.79 9.60
CA GLN A 51 35.87 16.74 8.31
C GLN A 51 37.34 16.33 8.49
N GLU A 52 38.04 16.94 9.46
CA GLU A 52 39.43 16.62 9.77
C GLU A 52 39.57 15.16 10.22
N ARG A 53 38.70 14.67 11.13
CA ARG A 53 38.71 13.25 11.54
C ARG A 53 38.50 12.30 10.36
N LYS A 54 37.58 12.63 9.44
CA LYS A 54 37.33 11.83 8.24
C LYS A 54 38.57 11.79 7.33
N GLN A 55 39.23 12.94 7.15
CA GLN A 55 40.48 13.04 6.38
C GLN A 55 41.61 12.24 7.03
N GLN A 56 41.79 12.35 8.35
CA GLN A 56 42.80 11.57 9.08
C GLN A 56 42.53 10.06 9.01
N TYR A 57 41.28 9.61 9.09
CA TYR A 57 40.94 8.19 8.88
C TYR A 57 41.33 7.71 7.48
N ALA A 58 41.06 8.51 6.44
CA ALA A 58 41.47 8.17 5.07
C ALA A 58 43.00 8.05 4.94
N ILE A 59 43.75 9.03 5.48
CA ILE A 59 45.23 9.03 5.46
C ILE A 59 45.80 7.79 6.18
N GLN A 60 45.28 7.49 7.37
CA GLN A 60 45.74 6.35 8.16
C GLN A 60 45.38 5.01 7.51
N ARG A 61 44.22 4.92 6.86
CA ARG A 61 43.82 3.74 6.08
C ARG A 61 44.71 3.51 4.87
N SER A 62 45.00 4.54 4.08
CA SER A 62 45.93 4.43 2.96
C SER A 62 47.34 4.06 3.41
N SER A 63 47.80 4.62 4.55
CA SER A 63 49.09 4.26 5.13
C SER A 63 49.15 2.80 5.60
N PHE A 64 48.05 2.29 6.18
CA PHE A 64 47.92 0.90 6.57
C PHE A 64 48.02 -0.01 5.35
N ASP A 65 47.23 0.26 4.30
CA ASP A 65 47.22 -0.54 3.07
C ASP A 65 48.59 -0.53 2.38
N HIS A 66 49.25 0.62 2.33
CA HIS A 66 50.60 0.73 1.76
C HIS A 66 51.63 -0.14 2.50
N CYS A 67 51.60 -0.11 3.84
CA CYS A 67 52.47 -0.94 4.67
C CYS A 67 52.19 -2.44 4.49
N VAL A 68 50.90 -2.83 4.42
CA VAL A 68 50.50 -4.21 4.13
C VAL A 68 51.00 -4.67 2.76
N CYS A 69 50.87 -3.85 1.71
CA CYS A 69 51.37 -4.17 0.38
C CYS A 69 52.89 -4.36 0.36
N GLN A 70 53.65 -3.50 1.04
CA GLN A 70 55.10 -3.62 1.14
C GLN A 70 55.53 -4.94 1.81
N CYS A 71 54.85 -5.33 2.90
CA CYS A 71 55.15 -6.56 3.63
C CYS A 71 54.75 -7.85 2.88
N GLN A 72 53.96 -7.76 1.80
CA GLN A 72 53.58 -8.89 0.95
C GLN A 72 54.53 -9.10 -0.24
N THR A 73 55.45 -8.16 -0.51
CA THR A 73 56.43 -8.29 -1.59
C THR A 73 57.64 -9.14 -1.17
N PRO A 74 58.19 -10.00 -2.04
CA PRO A 74 59.32 -10.88 -1.70
C PRO A 74 60.63 -10.15 -1.37
N SER A 75 60.75 -8.87 -1.73
CA SER A 75 61.89 -7.99 -1.46
C SER A 75 61.63 -6.95 -0.35
N GLY A 76 60.43 -6.94 0.25
CA GLY A 76 60.04 -6.00 1.31
C GLY A 76 60.46 -6.46 2.71
N PRO A 77 60.39 -5.56 3.73
CA PRO A 77 60.61 -5.95 5.12
C PRO A 77 59.59 -7.02 5.51
N GLN A 78 60.07 -8.19 5.94
CA GLN A 78 59.20 -9.25 6.42
C GLN A 78 58.38 -8.75 7.62
N LEU A 79 57.13 -9.21 7.72
CA LEU A 79 56.23 -8.94 8.86
C LEU A 79 56.72 -9.70 10.11
N THR A 80 57.97 -9.46 10.49
CA THR A 80 58.71 -10.12 11.56
C THR A 80 59.20 -9.12 12.62
N ASP A 81 58.89 -7.84 12.47
CA ASP A 81 59.15 -6.82 13.48
C ASP A 81 57.91 -6.59 14.36
N SER A 82 58.10 -6.74 15.66
CA SER A 82 57.03 -6.58 16.65
C SER A 82 56.54 -5.12 16.74
N ALA A 83 57.40 -4.14 16.48
CA ALA A 83 57.00 -2.73 16.49
C ALA A 83 56.08 -2.39 15.30
N THR A 84 56.41 -2.90 14.11
CA THR A 84 55.59 -2.74 12.90
C THR A 84 54.20 -3.36 13.07
N LEU A 85 54.11 -4.57 13.65
CA LEU A 85 52.82 -5.24 13.90
C LEU A 85 51.96 -4.46 14.91
N SER A 86 52.55 -4.00 16.02
CA SER A 86 51.89 -3.15 17.03
C SER A 86 51.38 -1.83 16.43
N GLN A 87 52.15 -1.23 15.52
CA GLN A 87 51.77 0.00 14.85
C GLN A 87 50.60 -0.21 13.87
N LEU A 88 50.60 -1.32 13.12
CA LEU A 88 49.48 -1.64 12.24
C LEU A 88 48.19 -1.89 13.02
N VAL A 89 48.26 -2.63 14.14
CA VAL A 89 47.10 -2.84 15.03
C VAL A 89 46.58 -1.51 15.58
N ARG A 90 47.48 -0.63 16.05
CA ARG A 90 47.10 0.70 16.55
C ARG A 90 46.41 1.54 15.48
N ARG A 91 46.97 1.58 14.26
CA ARG A 91 46.38 2.31 13.13
C ARG A 91 45.00 1.75 12.78
N LEU A 92 44.90 0.43 12.64
CA LEU A 92 43.63 -0.23 12.35
C LEU A 92 42.59 0.14 13.40
N LEU A 93 42.88 -0.03 14.69
CA LEU A 93 41.95 0.31 15.78
C LEU A 93 41.58 1.80 15.83
N PHE A 94 42.40 2.70 15.27
CA PHE A 94 42.13 4.13 15.22
C PHE A 94 41.10 4.51 14.15
N PHE A 95 41.19 3.94 12.95
CA PHE A 95 40.27 4.24 11.84
C PHE A 95 39.18 3.19 11.61
N TYR A 96 39.21 2.07 12.35
CA TYR A 96 38.37 0.89 12.07
C TYR A 96 36.89 1.25 11.98
N ARG A 97 36.33 1.02 10.80
CA ARG A 97 34.89 0.97 10.56
C ARG A 97 34.55 -0.38 9.96
N HIS A 98 33.65 -1.13 10.59
CA HIS A 98 33.38 -2.50 10.18
C HIS A 98 32.91 -2.62 8.72
N SER A 99 32.09 -1.67 8.25
CA SER A 99 31.60 -1.59 6.86
C SER A 99 32.70 -1.41 5.81
N GLU A 100 33.80 -0.75 6.16
CA GLU A 100 34.90 -0.47 5.21
C GLU A 100 36.14 -1.35 5.46
N ASP A 101 36.36 -1.82 6.69
CA ASP A 101 37.64 -2.36 7.16
C ASP A 101 37.57 -3.82 7.67
N ARG A 102 36.45 -4.52 7.48
CA ARG A 102 36.28 -5.93 7.90
C ARG A 102 37.41 -6.84 7.40
N GLN A 103 37.77 -6.73 6.12
CA GLN A 103 38.83 -7.55 5.53
C GLN A 103 40.20 -7.23 6.13
N ARG A 104 40.47 -5.96 6.44
CA ARG A 104 41.70 -5.54 7.14
C ARG A 104 41.78 -6.13 8.55
N MET A 105 40.66 -6.18 9.27
CA MET A 105 40.57 -6.81 10.59
C MET A 105 40.78 -8.31 10.53
N ILE A 106 40.14 -9.02 9.59
CA ILE A 106 40.34 -10.47 9.40
C ILE A 106 41.81 -10.76 9.07
N TRP A 107 42.38 -10.02 8.12
CA TRP A 107 43.80 -10.15 7.75
C TRP A 107 44.71 -9.90 8.95
N MET A 108 44.46 -8.84 9.74
CA MET A 108 45.24 -8.54 10.93
C MET A 108 45.15 -9.65 11.98
N CYS A 109 43.95 -10.18 12.24
CA CYS A 109 43.76 -11.31 13.15
C CYS A 109 44.52 -12.56 12.67
N GLN A 110 44.48 -12.87 11.37
CA GLN A 110 45.23 -13.98 10.78
C GLN A 110 46.75 -13.78 10.92
N CYS A 111 47.24 -12.56 10.68
CA CYS A 111 48.64 -12.20 10.86
C CYS A 111 49.08 -12.32 12.34
N LEU A 112 48.25 -11.89 13.28
CA LEU A 112 48.54 -12.02 14.72
C LEU A 112 48.67 -13.48 15.15
N VAL A 113 47.82 -14.36 14.62
CA VAL A 113 47.90 -15.81 14.88
C VAL A 113 49.15 -16.42 14.22
N LYS A 114 49.41 -16.07 12.95
CA LYS A 114 50.56 -16.58 12.19
C LYS A 114 51.90 -16.18 12.82
N HIS A 115 52.01 -14.96 13.36
CA HIS A 115 53.24 -14.40 13.95
C HIS A 115 53.20 -14.32 15.49
N HIS A 116 52.41 -15.20 16.15
CA HIS A 116 52.16 -15.19 17.60
C HIS A 116 53.41 -15.10 18.49
N ALA A 117 54.52 -15.72 18.10
CA ALA A 117 55.78 -15.72 18.86
C ALA A 117 56.33 -14.29 19.12
N GLN A 118 56.10 -13.36 18.18
CA GLN A 118 56.54 -11.96 18.32
C GLN A 118 55.62 -11.16 19.23
N PHE A 119 54.33 -11.51 19.25
CA PHE A 119 53.37 -10.90 20.16
C PHE A 119 53.57 -11.37 21.60
N ILE A 120 53.93 -12.64 21.79
CA ILE A 120 54.35 -13.17 23.09
C ILE A 120 55.59 -12.41 23.60
N ARG A 121 56.55 -12.06 22.73
CA ARG A 121 57.69 -11.20 23.10
C ARG A 121 57.25 -9.79 23.55
N LEU A 122 56.28 -9.17 22.89
CA LEU A 122 55.72 -7.88 23.32
C LEU A 122 54.96 -7.96 24.66
N LEU A 123 54.28 -9.08 24.92
CA LEU A 123 53.59 -9.34 26.18
C LEU A 123 54.56 -9.54 27.36
N LEU A 124 55.77 -10.04 27.08
CA LEU A 124 56.83 -10.23 28.07
C LEU A 124 57.73 -8.99 28.24
N GLY A 125 57.60 -7.99 27.35
CA GLY A 125 58.39 -6.76 27.34
C GLY A 125 57.72 -5.55 28.03
N PRO A 126 58.37 -4.37 27.98
CA PRO A 126 57.86 -3.15 28.61
C PRO A 126 56.55 -2.63 28.00
N GLU A 127 56.22 -3.02 26.76
CA GLU A 127 54.98 -2.63 26.07
C GLU A 127 53.74 -3.49 26.43
N ARG A 128 53.86 -4.38 27.42
CA ARG A 128 52.80 -5.34 27.81
C ARG A 128 51.41 -4.72 27.94
N GLN A 129 51.27 -3.56 28.57
CA GLN A 129 49.97 -2.93 28.79
C GLN A 129 49.30 -2.46 27.48
N SER A 130 50.07 -1.82 26.59
CA SER A 130 49.61 -1.39 25.27
C SER A 130 49.23 -2.58 24.40
N CYS A 131 50.06 -3.61 24.41
CA CYS A 131 49.86 -4.88 23.71
C CYS A 131 48.58 -5.60 24.18
N LEU A 132 48.37 -5.71 25.49
CA LEU A 132 47.15 -6.28 26.07
C LEU A 132 45.89 -5.46 25.73
N PHE A 133 45.97 -4.12 25.76
CA PHE A 133 44.85 -3.26 25.41
C PHE A 133 44.44 -3.44 23.94
N GLN A 134 45.41 -3.50 23.03
CA GLN A 134 45.20 -3.74 21.61
C GLN A 134 44.54 -5.10 21.35
N ILE A 135 45.06 -6.18 21.93
CA ILE A 135 44.44 -7.52 21.83
C ILE A 135 43.02 -7.49 22.39
N LYS A 136 42.82 -6.94 23.58
CA LYS A 136 41.49 -6.88 24.22
C LYS A 136 40.49 -6.11 23.37
N ARG A 137 40.91 -5.04 22.70
CA ARG A 137 40.03 -4.29 21.78
C ARG A 137 39.73 -5.06 20.51
N MET A 138 40.73 -5.66 19.86
CA MET A 138 40.52 -6.48 18.67
C MET A 138 39.63 -7.69 18.95
N LEU A 139 39.94 -8.45 20.01
CA LEU A 139 39.09 -9.54 20.50
C LEU A 139 37.72 -9.01 20.92
N GLY A 140 37.62 -7.85 21.56
CA GLY A 140 36.33 -7.24 21.89
C GLY A 140 35.46 -6.99 20.66
N HIS A 141 36.04 -6.57 19.52
CA HIS A 141 35.31 -6.43 18.26
C HIS A 141 34.89 -7.79 17.67
N CYS A 142 35.78 -8.79 17.68
CA CYS A 142 35.48 -10.14 17.16
C CYS A 142 34.48 -10.91 18.04
N CYS A 143 34.68 -10.89 19.36
CA CYS A 143 33.82 -11.54 20.35
C CYS A 143 32.42 -10.94 20.35
N ARG A 144 32.24 -9.62 20.18
CA ARG A 144 30.89 -9.04 20.08
C ARG A 144 30.08 -9.63 18.92
N GLN A 145 30.70 -9.83 17.75
CA GLN A 145 30.03 -10.42 16.60
C GLN A 145 29.74 -11.91 16.82
N PHE A 146 30.69 -12.67 17.36
CA PHE A 146 30.47 -14.07 17.68
C PHE A 146 29.40 -14.27 18.77
N ILE A 147 29.44 -13.45 19.82
CA ILE A 147 28.46 -13.46 20.92
C ILE A 147 27.08 -13.14 20.37
N PHE A 148 26.91 -12.12 19.53
CA PHE A 148 25.59 -11.82 18.96
C PHE A 148 25.10 -12.89 17.99
N SER A 149 25.98 -13.51 17.20
CA SER A 149 25.57 -14.63 16.34
C SER A 149 25.11 -15.84 17.17
N ALA A 150 25.91 -16.25 18.16
CA ALA A 150 25.57 -17.35 19.05
C ALA A 150 24.29 -17.05 19.85
N PHE A 151 24.17 -15.83 20.39
CA PHE A 151 22.96 -15.37 21.07
C PHE A 151 21.73 -15.38 20.16
N THR A 152 21.89 -15.00 18.88
CA THR A 152 20.80 -15.07 17.90
C THR A 152 20.37 -16.52 17.70
N GLU A 153 21.31 -17.40 17.36
CA GLU A 153 21.05 -18.79 16.99
C GLU A 153 20.55 -19.65 18.16
N GLU A 154 21.16 -19.52 19.34
CA GLU A 154 20.90 -20.40 20.49
C GLU A 154 19.78 -19.89 21.40
N PHE A 155 19.49 -18.58 21.40
CA PHE A 155 18.58 -17.99 22.38
C PHE A 155 17.39 -17.27 21.74
N ILE A 156 17.61 -16.42 20.75
CA ILE A 156 16.57 -15.56 20.17
C ILE A 156 15.77 -16.25 19.05
N SER A 157 16.40 -17.17 18.31
CA SER A 157 15.77 -17.91 17.21
C SER A 157 15.01 -19.16 17.67
N VAL A 158 15.03 -19.49 18.96
CA VAL A 158 14.30 -20.62 19.56
C VAL A 158 12.91 -20.15 20.02
N PRO A 159 11.86 -21.02 20.02
CA PRO A 159 10.57 -20.66 20.58
C PRO A 159 10.67 -20.02 21.96
N PHE A 160 9.92 -18.94 22.20
CA PHE A 160 9.98 -18.27 23.49
C PHE A 160 9.19 -19.03 24.54
N ILE A 161 9.84 -19.26 25.68
CA ILE A 161 9.17 -19.49 26.95
C ILE A 161 8.63 -18.16 27.50
N GLU A 162 7.65 -18.23 28.39
CA GLU A 162 7.04 -17.05 29.03
C GLU A 162 8.08 -16.12 29.68
N GLN A 163 9.15 -16.67 30.26
CA GLN A 163 10.21 -15.88 30.89
C GLN A 163 10.97 -15.03 29.87
N ILE A 164 11.22 -15.56 28.68
CA ILE A 164 11.91 -14.81 27.62
C ILE A 164 11.02 -13.67 27.15
N TYR A 165 9.74 -13.97 26.90
CA TYR A 165 8.78 -12.99 26.38
C TYR A 165 8.42 -11.88 27.38
N HIS A 166 8.12 -12.22 28.63
CA HIS A 166 7.63 -11.26 29.62
C HIS A 166 8.73 -10.54 30.42
N PHE A 167 9.93 -11.12 30.53
CA PHE A 167 10.99 -10.53 31.37
C PHE A 167 12.25 -10.21 30.57
N PHE A 168 12.78 -11.16 29.80
CA PHE A 168 14.08 -10.99 29.16
C PHE A 168 14.04 -9.97 28.01
N VAL A 169 13.10 -10.12 27.06
CA VAL A 169 12.98 -9.19 25.93
C VAL A 169 12.62 -7.77 26.41
N PRO A 170 11.67 -7.57 27.33
CA PRO A 170 11.40 -6.25 27.90
C PRO A 170 12.59 -5.63 28.63
N ALA A 171 13.37 -6.44 29.37
CA ALA A 171 14.58 -5.94 30.02
C ALA A 171 15.60 -5.43 28.98
N LEU A 172 15.84 -6.18 27.90
CA LEU A 172 16.75 -5.72 26.83
C LEU A 172 16.21 -4.52 26.04
N SER A 173 14.90 -4.32 26.03
CA SER A 173 14.27 -3.14 25.45
C SER A 173 14.32 -1.91 26.38
N ASP A 174 14.67 -2.06 27.67
CA ASP A 174 14.77 -0.92 28.60
C ASP A 174 15.82 0.10 28.11
N PRO A 175 15.42 1.35 27.78
CA PRO A 175 16.34 2.39 27.36
C PRO A 175 17.49 2.64 28.35
N LYS A 176 17.29 2.36 29.65
CA LYS A 176 18.28 2.55 30.71
C LYS A 176 19.42 1.54 30.66
N LEU A 177 19.19 0.35 30.12
CA LEU A 177 20.19 -0.73 30.06
C LEU A 177 21.08 -0.63 28.81
N ALA A 178 20.80 0.29 27.90
CA ALA A 178 21.63 0.64 26.74
C ALA A 178 22.06 -0.58 25.91
N PHE A 179 21.11 -1.44 25.55
CA PHE A 179 21.38 -2.56 24.65
C PHE A 179 22.00 -2.05 23.33
N PRO A 180 23.13 -2.61 22.86
CA PRO A 180 23.84 -2.12 21.68
C PRO A 180 23.15 -2.57 20.38
N PHE A 181 21.92 -2.11 20.15
CA PHE A 181 21.02 -2.58 19.09
C PHE A 181 21.62 -2.46 17.68
N GLN A 182 22.29 -1.36 17.35
CA GLN A 182 22.94 -1.21 16.04
C GLN A 182 24.02 -2.28 15.79
N ASN A 183 24.81 -2.64 16.81
CA ASN A 183 25.85 -3.66 16.69
C ASN A 183 25.22 -5.05 16.52
N PHE A 184 24.09 -5.30 17.19
CA PHE A 184 23.31 -6.51 17.02
C PHE A 184 22.76 -6.63 15.59
N LEU A 185 22.11 -5.59 15.06
CA LEU A 185 21.62 -5.56 13.67
C LEU A 185 22.74 -5.79 12.64
N TRP A 186 23.93 -5.26 12.92
CA TRP A 186 25.10 -5.50 12.07
C TRP A 186 25.50 -6.98 12.07
N SER A 187 25.62 -7.59 13.24
CA SER A 187 25.91 -9.03 13.37
C SER A 187 24.84 -9.87 12.65
N LEU A 188 23.59 -9.45 12.78
CA LEU A 188 22.43 -10.14 12.25
C LEU A 188 22.45 -10.25 10.71
N GLN A 189 23.06 -9.32 9.97
CA GLN A 189 23.14 -9.41 8.50
C GLN A 189 23.82 -10.70 8.02
N SER A 190 24.91 -11.11 8.67
CA SER A 190 25.63 -12.33 8.30
C SER A 190 24.84 -13.59 8.68
N THR A 191 24.15 -13.53 9.82
CA THR A 191 23.37 -14.65 10.38
C THR A 191 22.07 -14.86 9.60
N ILE A 192 21.32 -13.81 9.25
CA ILE A 192 20.05 -13.89 8.50
C ILE A 192 20.22 -14.57 7.15
N VAL A 193 21.31 -14.30 6.43
CA VAL A 193 21.58 -14.94 5.12
C VAL A 193 21.78 -16.45 5.27
N SER A 194 22.40 -16.89 6.38
CA SER A 194 22.55 -18.31 6.73
C SER A 194 21.22 -18.92 7.21
N LEU A 195 20.45 -18.17 8.01
CA LEU A 195 19.19 -18.58 8.63
C LEU A 195 17.98 -18.53 7.70
N ALA A 196 18.11 -18.00 6.48
CA ALA A 196 17.05 -17.95 5.46
C ALA A 196 16.47 -19.33 5.09
N LYS A 197 17.05 -20.42 5.61
CA LYS A 197 16.56 -21.81 5.53
C LYS A 197 15.58 -22.20 6.64
N CYS A 198 15.42 -21.41 7.71
CA CYS A 198 14.69 -21.79 8.92
C CYS A 198 13.45 -20.91 9.17
N ARG A 199 12.41 -21.04 8.32
CA ARG A 199 11.11 -20.35 8.46
C ARG A 199 10.49 -20.47 9.86
N ALA A 200 10.67 -21.60 10.53
CA ALA A 200 10.14 -21.85 11.88
C ALA A 200 10.73 -20.94 12.97
N GLN A 201 11.93 -20.39 12.75
CA GLN A 201 12.65 -19.56 13.71
C GLN A 201 12.43 -18.06 13.50
N ALA A 202 11.95 -17.67 12.31
CA ALA A 202 11.82 -16.27 11.92
C ALA A 202 10.86 -15.45 12.82
N PRO A 203 9.70 -15.96 13.28
CA PRO A 203 8.77 -15.18 14.11
C PRO A 203 9.38 -14.69 15.43
N TRP A 204 10.17 -15.54 16.09
CA TRP A 204 10.81 -15.24 17.37
C TRP A 204 11.88 -14.16 17.23
N LEU A 205 12.76 -14.35 16.23
CA LEU A 205 13.79 -13.38 15.90
C LEU A 205 13.19 -12.05 15.46
N PHE A 206 12.13 -12.09 14.65
CA PHE A 206 11.46 -10.90 14.19
C PHE A 206 10.82 -10.12 15.34
N TYR A 207 10.11 -10.81 16.23
CA TYR A 207 9.54 -10.20 17.43
C TYR A 207 10.62 -9.52 18.28
N PHE A 208 11.77 -10.17 18.47
CA PHE A 208 12.88 -9.58 19.22
C PHE A 208 13.41 -8.31 18.57
N VAL A 209 13.64 -8.34 17.25
CA VAL A 209 14.10 -7.18 16.47
C VAL A 209 13.12 -6.01 16.58
N LEU A 210 11.81 -6.28 16.52
CA LEU A 210 10.78 -5.25 16.68
C LEU A 210 10.74 -4.68 18.11
N SER A 211 10.78 -5.56 19.11
CA SER A 211 10.59 -5.19 20.53
C SER A 211 11.78 -4.43 21.11
N VAL A 212 13.01 -4.84 20.80
CA VAL A 212 14.22 -4.11 21.22
C VAL A 212 14.47 -2.89 20.34
N GLY A 213 14.03 -2.95 19.08
CA GLY A 213 14.09 -1.80 18.18
C GLY A 213 13.22 -0.64 18.63
N GLU A 214 12.02 -0.91 19.16
CA GLU A 214 11.03 0.11 19.54
C GLU A 214 11.63 1.23 20.42
N SER A 215 12.45 0.88 21.41
CA SER A 215 13.16 1.85 22.26
C SER A 215 14.44 2.44 21.64
N GLY A 216 15.09 1.69 20.75
CA GLY A 216 16.38 2.03 20.16
C GLY A 216 16.33 2.85 18.87
N LEU A 217 15.22 2.85 18.13
CA LEU A 217 15.12 3.43 16.78
C LEU A 217 15.51 4.92 16.70
N GLY A 218 15.12 5.71 17.69
CA GLY A 218 15.46 7.14 17.75
C GLY A 218 16.95 7.42 17.96
N SER A 219 17.72 6.44 18.42
CA SER A 219 19.16 6.56 18.67
C SER A 219 20.04 6.01 17.53
N LEU A 220 19.43 5.34 16.54
CA LEU A 220 20.16 4.72 15.45
C LEU A 220 20.76 5.76 14.50
N SER A 221 21.97 5.47 14.02
CA SER A 221 22.52 6.18 12.87
C SER A 221 21.76 5.83 11.58
N GLU A 222 22.00 6.59 10.50
CA GLU A 222 21.43 6.29 9.18
C GLU A 222 21.77 4.87 8.70
N GLU A 223 23.03 4.44 8.89
CA GLU A 223 23.45 3.07 8.64
C GLU A 223 22.63 2.08 9.50
N GLY A 224 22.41 2.39 10.77
CA GLY A 224 21.60 1.57 11.67
C GLY A 224 20.15 1.40 11.21
N LEU A 225 19.51 2.47 10.73
CA LEU A 225 18.14 2.41 10.19
C LEU A 225 18.07 1.61 8.88
N LEU A 226 19.09 1.68 8.02
CA LEU A 226 19.19 0.84 6.83
C LEU A 226 19.34 -0.64 7.18
N LEU A 227 20.17 -0.97 8.19
CA LEU A 227 20.30 -2.34 8.71
C LEU A 227 18.97 -2.85 9.25
N TYR A 228 18.23 -1.99 9.95
CA TYR A 228 16.89 -2.30 10.45
C TYR A 228 15.91 -2.58 9.31
N LEU A 229 15.86 -1.70 8.30
CA LEU A 229 14.99 -1.87 7.13
C LEU A 229 15.28 -3.18 6.38
N ASN A 230 16.55 -3.52 6.21
CA ASN A 230 16.98 -4.79 5.61
C ASN A 230 16.56 -6.01 6.45
N ALA A 231 16.65 -5.92 7.79
CA ALA A 231 16.16 -6.97 8.67
C ALA A 231 14.64 -7.16 8.52
N LEU A 232 13.87 -6.07 8.42
CA LEU A 232 12.42 -6.13 8.18
C LEU A 232 12.10 -6.78 6.83
N GLN A 233 12.74 -6.33 5.76
CA GLN A 233 12.53 -6.87 4.41
C GLN A 233 12.81 -8.38 4.35
N THR A 234 13.81 -8.85 5.10
CA THR A 234 14.22 -10.26 5.05
C THR A 234 13.38 -11.16 5.96
N LEU A 235 13.01 -10.70 7.16
CA LEU A 235 12.33 -11.52 8.16
C LEU A 235 10.80 -11.53 7.97
N LEU A 236 10.20 -10.42 7.57
CA LEU A 236 8.74 -10.31 7.43
C LEU A 236 8.14 -11.35 6.47
N PRO A 237 8.71 -11.59 5.26
CA PRO A 237 8.17 -12.61 4.35
C PRO A 237 8.28 -14.05 4.88
N LEU A 238 9.14 -14.29 5.88
CA LEU A 238 9.34 -15.61 6.49
C LEU A 238 8.29 -15.94 7.58
N LEU A 239 7.46 -14.97 7.97
CA LEU A 239 6.40 -15.20 8.94
C LEU A 239 5.30 -16.11 8.37
N PRO A 240 4.64 -16.93 9.20
CA PRO A 240 3.43 -17.64 8.80
C PRO A 240 2.34 -16.68 8.33
N VAL A 241 1.48 -17.15 7.42
CA VAL A 241 0.30 -16.39 6.99
C VAL A 241 -0.65 -16.25 8.18
N THR A 242 -1.00 -15.00 8.51
CA THR A 242 -2.05 -14.71 9.49
C THR A 242 -3.39 -15.01 8.80
N GLU A 243 -4.08 -16.06 9.21
CA GLU A 243 -5.46 -16.30 8.74
C GLU A 243 -6.35 -15.18 9.29
N CYS A 244 -6.81 -14.29 8.42
CA CYS A 244 -7.81 -13.31 8.80
C CYS A 244 -9.11 -14.06 9.09
N ASN A 245 -9.58 -14.05 10.34
CA ASN A 245 -10.92 -14.52 10.71
C ASN A 245 -11.98 -13.61 10.07
N SER A 246 -12.21 -13.74 8.77
CA SER A 246 -13.31 -13.08 8.05
C SER A 246 -14.63 -13.85 8.20
N ARG A 247 -14.90 -14.38 9.40
CA ARG A 247 -16.16 -15.04 9.78
C ARG A 247 -16.60 -14.66 11.20
N ALA A 248 -16.35 -13.40 11.60
CA ALA A 248 -17.13 -12.81 12.68
C ALA A 248 -18.32 -12.09 12.04
N ASP A 249 -19.51 -12.62 12.28
CA ASP A 249 -20.78 -12.15 11.77
C ASP A 249 -20.96 -10.64 12.01
N VAL A 250 -21.22 -9.92 10.93
CA VAL A 250 -21.79 -8.58 10.99
C VAL A 250 -23.26 -8.77 11.33
N ASN A 251 -23.55 -8.91 12.62
CA ASN A 251 -24.84 -8.65 13.27
C ASN A 251 -24.67 -8.87 14.79
N SER A 252 -24.05 -7.92 15.46
CA SER A 252 -24.28 -7.71 16.90
C SER A 252 -24.02 -6.25 17.19
N ASP A 253 -25.09 -5.46 17.09
CA ASP A 253 -25.14 -4.11 17.61
C ASP A 253 -25.34 -4.27 19.14
N SER A 254 -24.23 -4.26 19.87
CA SER A 254 -24.23 -4.19 21.33
C SER A 254 -23.16 -3.20 21.73
N GLU A 255 -23.61 -1.97 22.02
CA GLU A 255 -22.85 -0.96 22.74
C GLU A 255 -22.58 -1.48 24.16
N ASP A 256 -21.43 -2.13 24.37
CA ASP A 256 -20.86 -2.32 25.70
C ASP A 256 -19.34 -2.26 25.60
N GLU A 257 -18.79 -1.14 26.06
CA GLU A 257 -17.37 -0.93 26.33
C GLU A 257 -16.97 -1.74 27.56
N GLU A 258 -16.44 -2.95 27.35
CA GLU A 258 -15.58 -3.61 28.34
C GLU A 258 -14.27 -4.05 27.67
N GLU A 259 -13.15 -3.48 28.13
CA GLU A 259 -11.79 -3.92 27.81
C GLU A 259 -11.58 -5.38 28.27
N MET A 260 -12.01 -6.34 27.45
CA MET A 260 -11.77 -7.75 27.67
C MET A 260 -10.37 -8.07 27.14
N THR A 261 -9.37 -8.05 28.03
CA THR A 261 -8.04 -8.63 27.77
C THR A 261 -8.20 -10.05 27.23
N SER A 262 -7.89 -10.24 25.95
CA SER A 262 -7.96 -11.55 25.29
C SER A 262 -7.00 -12.53 25.97
N GLN A 263 -7.53 -13.47 26.74
CA GLN A 263 -6.74 -14.57 27.29
C GLN A 263 -6.26 -15.50 26.16
N PRO A 264 -5.02 -16.01 26.23
CA PRO A 264 -4.45 -16.85 25.19
C PRO A 264 -5.08 -18.24 25.22
N THR A 265 -5.61 -18.70 24.08
CA THR A 265 -5.83 -20.13 23.85
C THR A 265 -4.46 -20.81 23.78
N ALA A 266 -4.02 -21.35 24.91
CA ALA A 266 -2.76 -22.05 25.06
C ALA A 266 -2.68 -23.22 24.06
N ALA A 267 -1.55 -23.30 23.35
CA ALA A 267 -1.16 -24.52 22.67
C ALA A 267 -0.99 -25.64 23.72
N GLN A 268 -1.20 -26.89 23.31
CA GLN A 268 -1.30 -28.10 24.14
C GLN A 268 -0.05 -28.49 24.98
N ASP A 269 0.88 -27.58 25.24
CA ASP A 269 1.90 -27.68 26.27
C ASP A 269 2.20 -26.27 26.77
N GLY A 270 1.65 -25.89 27.93
CA GLY A 270 1.67 -24.53 28.51
C GLY A 270 3.05 -23.99 28.93
N ARG A 271 4.12 -24.33 28.19
CA ARG A 271 5.50 -23.89 28.43
C ARG A 271 6.03 -22.95 27.34
N TRP A 272 5.46 -23.01 26.13
CA TRP A 272 5.93 -22.25 24.97
C TRP A 272 4.80 -21.43 24.37
N LEU A 273 5.13 -20.23 23.91
CA LEU A 273 4.16 -19.37 23.24
C LEU A 273 3.77 -19.96 21.87
N SER A 274 2.57 -19.59 21.40
CA SER A 274 2.12 -19.98 20.06
C SER A 274 2.82 -19.16 19.00
N VAL A 275 3.27 -19.81 17.92
CA VAL A 275 3.82 -19.14 16.74
C VAL A 275 2.80 -18.17 16.11
N ARG A 276 1.50 -18.51 16.14
CA ARG A 276 0.42 -17.65 15.63
C ARG A 276 0.35 -16.35 16.42
N TYR A 277 0.34 -16.47 17.76
CA TYR A 277 0.30 -15.32 18.66
C TYR A 277 1.49 -14.37 18.44
N ILE A 278 2.72 -14.91 18.38
CA ILE A 278 3.91 -14.08 18.11
C ILE A 278 3.86 -13.42 16.73
N THR A 279 3.30 -14.10 15.73
CA THR A 279 3.15 -13.52 14.39
C THR A 279 2.18 -12.33 14.40
N GLU A 280 1.07 -12.44 15.12
CA GLU A 280 0.11 -11.34 15.31
C GLU A 280 0.74 -10.15 16.05
N GLU A 281 1.46 -10.41 17.15
CA GLU A 281 2.22 -9.40 17.88
C GLU A 281 3.25 -8.68 16.99
N CYS A 282 3.94 -9.41 16.10
CA CYS A 282 4.88 -8.79 15.16
C CYS A 282 4.19 -7.81 14.21
N VAL A 283 3.05 -8.20 13.63
CA VAL A 283 2.28 -7.35 12.70
C VAL A 283 1.73 -6.12 13.44
N GLN A 284 1.22 -6.29 14.66
CA GLN A 284 0.76 -5.17 15.49
C GLN A 284 1.90 -4.21 15.84
N LYS A 285 3.07 -4.75 16.21
CA LYS A 285 4.25 -3.94 16.55
C LYS A 285 4.76 -3.14 15.35
N LEU A 286 4.76 -3.70 14.14
CA LEU A 286 5.12 -2.97 12.92
C LEU A 286 4.23 -1.74 12.67
N ASP A 287 2.96 -1.81 13.10
CA ASP A 287 2.00 -0.72 12.94
C ASP A 287 2.05 0.32 14.07
N THR A 288 2.99 0.23 15.02
CA THR A 288 3.11 1.25 16.07
C THR A 288 3.56 2.59 15.49
N LYS A 289 3.19 3.69 16.17
CA LYS A 289 3.56 5.05 15.76
C LYS A 289 5.08 5.25 15.69
N GLN A 290 5.83 4.67 16.63
CA GLN A 290 7.29 4.78 16.68
C GLN A 290 7.94 4.08 15.49
N GLN A 291 7.51 2.85 15.21
CA GLN A 291 7.97 2.08 14.06
C GLN A 291 7.66 2.79 12.74
N THR A 292 6.42 3.20 12.56
CA THR A 292 5.96 3.91 11.37
C THR A 292 6.77 5.19 11.14
N ASN A 293 6.96 6.01 12.17
CA ASN A 293 7.73 7.25 12.05
C ASN A 293 9.20 6.98 11.71
N ALA A 294 9.84 5.98 12.32
CA ALA A 294 11.22 5.63 12.01
C ALA A 294 11.37 5.21 10.54
N LEU A 295 10.46 4.37 10.04
CA LEU A 295 10.43 3.95 8.64
C LEU A 295 10.17 5.10 7.66
N LEU A 296 9.22 5.99 8.01
CA LEU A 296 8.93 7.17 7.18
C LEU A 296 10.11 8.16 7.15
N THR A 297 10.91 8.27 8.23
CA THR A 297 12.11 9.13 8.22
C THR A 297 13.15 8.70 7.20
N LEU A 298 13.18 7.44 6.78
CA LEU A 298 14.06 6.97 5.70
C LEU A 298 13.57 7.42 4.33
N VAL A 299 12.24 7.44 4.13
CA VAL A 299 11.60 7.78 2.84
C VAL A 299 11.49 9.29 2.63
N TRP A 300 11.30 10.05 3.71
CA TRP A 300 11.13 11.52 3.64
C TRP A 300 12.42 12.30 3.43
N ARG A 301 13.59 11.65 3.51
CA ARG A 301 14.89 12.32 3.31
C ARG A 301 15.14 12.64 1.84
N ASP A 302 15.65 13.83 1.57
CA ASP A 302 16.09 14.24 0.23
C ASP A 302 17.19 13.38 -0.37
N SER A 303 18.03 12.78 0.46
CA SER A 303 19.11 11.88 0.09
C SER A 303 18.74 10.39 0.07
N ALA A 304 17.45 10.03 0.22
CA ALA A 304 17.03 8.63 0.23
C ALA A 304 17.42 7.90 -1.07
N SER A 305 18.13 6.78 -0.96
CA SER A 305 18.55 5.96 -2.10
C SER A 305 17.37 5.16 -2.70
N GLU A 306 17.46 4.78 -3.97
CA GLU A 306 16.45 3.92 -4.63
C GLU A 306 16.27 2.57 -3.91
N GLU A 307 17.33 2.09 -3.25
CA GLU A 307 17.32 0.87 -2.44
C GLU A 307 16.34 0.98 -1.27
N VAL A 308 16.28 2.13 -0.58
CA VAL A 308 15.33 2.37 0.53
C VAL A 308 13.89 2.24 0.04
N PHE A 309 13.57 2.86 -1.09
CA PHE A 309 12.23 2.78 -1.67
C PHE A 309 11.87 1.34 -2.08
N THR A 310 12.82 0.61 -2.64
CA THR A 310 12.62 -0.79 -3.06
C THR A 310 12.38 -1.70 -1.85
N MET A 311 13.17 -1.55 -0.79
CA MET A 311 12.98 -2.29 0.46
C MET A 311 11.62 -1.95 1.10
N MET A 312 11.27 -0.65 1.16
CA MET A 312 9.98 -0.20 1.69
C MET A 312 8.81 -0.76 0.88
N ALA A 313 8.92 -0.77 -0.45
CA ALA A 313 7.91 -1.34 -1.33
C ALA A 313 7.72 -2.83 -1.10
N SER A 314 8.81 -3.58 -0.92
CA SER A 314 8.78 -5.00 -0.58
C SER A 314 8.05 -5.24 0.74
N ILE A 315 8.38 -4.49 1.80
CA ILE A 315 7.74 -4.61 3.12
C ILE A 315 6.24 -4.33 3.01
N CYS A 316 5.86 -3.23 2.36
CA CYS A 316 4.47 -2.83 2.19
C CYS A 316 3.67 -3.87 1.40
N HIS A 317 4.24 -4.40 0.32
CA HIS A 317 3.60 -5.46 -0.45
C HIS A 317 3.39 -6.73 0.38
N THR A 318 4.38 -7.15 1.17
CA THR A 318 4.24 -8.31 2.06
C THR A 318 3.14 -8.10 3.10
N LEU A 319 3.05 -6.92 3.72
CA LEU A 319 1.96 -6.59 4.65
C LEU A 319 0.58 -6.74 3.97
N MET A 320 0.43 -6.23 2.76
CA MET A 320 -0.84 -6.26 2.04
C MET A 320 -1.24 -7.65 1.56
N VAL A 321 -0.30 -8.41 0.97
CA VAL A 321 -0.62 -9.68 0.30
C VAL A 321 -0.51 -10.88 1.24
N GLN A 322 0.53 -10.95 2.07
CA GLN A 322 0.75 -12.10 2.96
C GLN A 322 -0.05 -11.98 4.27
N HIS A 323 -0.14 -10.77 4.82
CA HIS A 323 -0.86 -10.52 6.08
C HIS A 323 -2.24 -9.88 5.86
N HIS A 324 -2.71 -9.76 4.62
CA HIS A 324 -4.04 -9.25 4.25
C HIS A 324 -4.37 -7.88 4.87
N MET A 325 -3.35 -7.04 5.07
CA MET A 325 -3.53 -5.73 5.67
C MET A 325 -4.08 -4.73 4.65
N MET A 326 -5.19 -4.09 5.00
CA MET A 326 -5.80 -3.05 4.17
C MET A 326 -5.10 -1.71 4.39
N VAL A 327 -4.89 -0.94 3.32
CA VAL A 327 -4.27 0.40 3.34
C VAL A 327 -4.82 1.33 4.45
N PRO A 328 -6.14 1.52 4.63
CA PRO A 328 -6.66 2.43 5.66
C PRO A 328 -6.46 1.94 7.10
N ARG A 329 -6.15 0.66 7.30
CA ARG A 329 -6.01 0.04 8.63
C ARG A 329 -4.57 0.00 9.14
N VAL A 330 -3.60 0.36 8.31
CA VAL A 330 -2.16 0.34 8.66
C VAL A 330 -1.57 1.74 8.47
N ARG A 331 -1.01 2.31 9.55
CA ARG A 331 -0.46 3.66 9.61
C ARG A 331 0.62 3.89 8.56
N LEU A 332 1.51 2.91 8.36
CA LEU A 332 2.59 2.99 7.36
C LEU A 332 2.02 3.07 5.93
N LEU A 333 1.12 2.16 5.57
CA LEU A 333 0.51 2.12 4.24
C LEU A 333 -0.32 3.39 3.97
N TYR A 334 -1.13 3.79 4.94
CA TYR A 334 -1.91 5.02 4.87
C TYR A 334 -1.01 6.25 4.65
N SER A 335 0.04 6.40 5.46
CA SER A 335 0.98 7.54 5.35
C SER A 335 1.73 7.55 4.02
N LEU A 336 2.11 6.38 3.50
CA LEU A 336 2.79 6.26 2.20
C LEU A 336 1.84 6.50 1.02
N ALA A 337 0.54 6.23 1.16
CA ALA A 337 -0.45 6.53 0.12
C ALA A 337 -0.56 8.02 -0.19
N PHE A 338 -0.30 8.90 0.79
CA PHE A 338 -0.30 10.36 0.60
C PHE A 338 1.10 10.94 0.37
N ASN A 339 2.12 10.09 0.25
CA ASN A 339 3.49 10.53 -0.01
C ASN A 339 3.75 10.58 -1.52
N ALA A 340 3.67 11.79 -2.09
CA ALA A 340 3.88 12.00 -3.52
C ALA A 340 5.24 11.49 -4.03
N ARG A 341 6.32 11.67 -3.26
CA ARG A 341 7.66 11.20 -3.63
C ARG A 341 7.71 9.67 -3.71
N PHE A 342 7.13 8.99 -2.74
CA PHE A 342 7.07 7.52 -2.72
C PHE A 342 6.27 6.98 -3.92
N LEU A 343 5.09 7.54 -4.20
CA LEU A 343 4.27 7.14 -5.35
C LEU A 343 4.98 7.40 -6.69
N ARG A 344 5.63 8.55 -6.85
CA ARG A 344 6.43 8.85 -8.06
C ARG A 344 7.59 7.88 -8.22
N HIS A 345 8.26 7.52 -7.12
CA HIS A 345 9.35 6.56 -7.16
C HIS A 345 8.87 5.14 -7.50
N LEU A 346 7.75 4.68 -6.94
CA LEU A 346 7.15 3.40 -7.33
C LEU A 346 6.83 3.36 -8.83
N TRP A 347 6.24 4.43 -9.35
CA TRP A 347 5.95 4.53 -10.79
C TRP A 347 7.23 4.53 -11.64
N TYR A 348 8.28 5.21 -11.19
CA TYR A 348 9.59 5.17 -11.83
C TYR A 348 10.19 3.75 -11.84
N LEU A 349 10.14 3.01 -10.73
CA LEU A 349 10.62 1.63 -10.67
C LEU A 349 9.84 0.74 -11.66
N ILE A 350 8.51 0.83 -11.69
CA ILE A 350 7.66 0.06 -12.62
C ILE A 350 8.03 0.34 -14.09
N THR A 351 8.26 1.60 -14.43
CA THR A 351 8.53 2.01 -15.83
C THR A 351 9.98 1.81 -16.27
N SER A 352 10.93 1.80 -15.34
CA SER A 352 12.36 1.59 -15.62
C SER A 352 12.74 0.12 -15.75
N MET A 353 11.96 -0.81 -15.20
CA MET A 353 12.22 -2.25 -15.27
C MET A 353 12.20 -2.78 -16.71
N LYS A 354 13.28 -3.48 -17.09
CA LYS A 354 13.46 -4.11 -18.41
C LYS A 354 13.89 -5.57 -18.26
N THR A 355 13.52 -6.38 -19.25
CA THR A 355 13.98 -7.76 -19.40
C THR A 355 14.64 -7.97 -20.76
N LYS A 356 15.52 -8.96 -20.85
CA LYS A 356 16.23 -9.32 -22.09
C LYS A 356 15.43 -10.40 -22.83
N MET A 357 14.94 -10.07 -24.01
CA MET A 357 14.24 -11.03 -24.87
C MET A 357 15.20 -12.06 -25.47
N ILE A 358 14.66 -13.15 -26.01
CA ILE A 358 15.42 -14.21 -26.72
C ILE A 358 16.24 -13.61 -27.88
N THR A 359 15.74 -12.55 -28.52
CA THR A 359 16.43 -11.81 -29.58
C THR A 359 17.61 -10.96 -29.09
N GLY A 360 17.87 -10.92 -27.78
CA GLY A 360 18.91 -10.11 -27.14
C GLY A 360 18.50 -8.66 -26.87
N SER A 361 17.35 -8.20 -27.37
CA SER A 361 16.83 -6.85 -27.14
C SER A 361 16.29 -6.65 -25.72
N MET A 362 16.50 -5.45 -25.16
CA MET A 362 15.94 -5.07 -23.86
C MET A 362 14.55 -4.47 -24.05
N VAL A 363 13.54 -5.03 -23.39
CA VAL A 363 12.15 -4.57 -23.48
C VAL A 363 11.63 -4.22 -22.08
N PRO A 364 10.91 -3.09 -21.91
CA PRO A 364 10.27 -2.76 -20.63
C PRO A 364 9.29 -3.85 -20.19
N LEU A 365 9.36 -4.27 -18.92
CA LEU A 365 8.48 -5.31 -18.38
C LEU A 365 7.00 -4.90 -18.43
N LEU A 366 6.71 -3.62 -18.22
CA LEU A 366 5.36 -3.07 -18.37
C LEU A 366 4.80 -3.29 -19.78
N GLN A 367 5.63 -3.24 -20.81
CA GLN A 367 5.23 -3.49 -22.20
C GLN A 367 4.96 -4.98 -22.45
N VAL A 368 5.77 -5.87 -21.86
CA VAL A 368 5.56 -7.33 -21.92
C VAL A 368 4.22 -7.68 -21.26
N MET A 369 3.97 -7.10 -20.08
CA MET A 369 2.70 -7.24 -19.36
C MET A 369 1.52 -6.69 -20.17
N SER A 370 1.64 -5.51 -20.76
CA SER A 370 0.59 -4.88 -21.58
C SER A 370 0.23 -5.66 -22.84
N ARG A 371 1.19 -6.41 -23.40
CA ARG A 371 0.95 -7.31 -24.55
C ARG A 371 0.29 -8.64 -24.15
N GLY A 372 0.18 -8.90 -22.86
CA GLY A 372 -0.26 -10.20 -22.34
C GLY A 372 0.70 -11.33 -22.72
N SER A 373 1.99 -11.04 -22.81
CA SER A 373 3.02 -12.04 -23.08
C SER A 373 3.52 -12.67 -21.77
N PRO A 374 3.74 -13.99 -21.73
CA PRO A 374 4.22 -14.66 -20.52
C PRO A 374 5.61 -14.11 -20.14
N MET A 375 5.82 -13.89 -18.83
CA MET A 375 7.06 -13.41 -18.26
C MET A 375 7.75 -14.52 -17.47
N SER A 376 9.07 -14.42 -17.31
CA SER A 376 9.81 -15.31 -16.41
C SER A 376 9.33 -15.11 -14.96
N PRO A 377 9.42 -16.13 -14.09
CA PRO A 377 9.07 -15.99 -12.68
C PRO A 377 9.95 -14.95 -11.96
N GLU A 378 11.19 -14.77 -12.40
CA GLU A 378 12.08 -13.72 -11.87
C GLU A 378 11.55 -12.32 -12.21
N ASP A 379 11.14 -12.10 -13.46
CA ASP A 379 10.60 -10.83 -13.90
C ASP A 379 9.23 -10.53 -13.27
N SER A 380 8.36 -11.54 -13.14
CA SER A 380 7.04 -11.38 -12.52
C SER A 380 7.17 -11.03 -11.03
N ASN A 381 8.08 -11.69 -10.31
CA ASN A 381 8.37 -11.39 -8.90
C ASN A 381 8.96 -9.99 -8.68
N ARG A 382 9.52 -9.36 -9.73
CA ARG A 382 10.04 -7.99 -9.67
C ARG A 382 8.94 -6.95 -9.92
N ILE A 383 8.15 -7.11 -10.98
CA ILE A 383 7.18 -6.08 -11.40
C ILE A 383 5.85 -6.15 -10.66
N ILE A 384 5.32 -7.34 -10.39
CA ILE A 384 3.98 -7.50 -9.81
C ILE A 384 3.87 -6.85 -8.44
N PRO A 385 4.83 -7.04 -7.50
CA PRO A 385 4.71 -6.42 -6.18
C PRO A 385 4.63 -4.90 -6.21
N LEU A 386 5.45 -4.27 -7.06
CA LEU A 386 5.45 -2.82 -7.22
C LEU A 386 4.16 -2.33 -7.87
N PHE A 387 3.69 -3.03 -8.92
CA PHE A 387 2.47 -2.68 -9.62
C PHE A 387 1.23 -2.79 -8.72
N TYR A 388 1.15 -3.86 -7.93
CA TYR A 388 0.09 -4.08 -6.93
C TYR A 388 0.11 -2.99 -5.85
N LEU A 389 1.27 -2.72 -5.27
CA LEU A 389 1.44 -1.71 -4.23
C LEU A 389 1.07 -0.32 -4.75
N PHE A 390 1.62 0.07 -5.91
CA PHE A 390 1.33 1.35 -6.54
C PHE A 390 -0.18 1.51 -6.78
N SER A 391 -0.81 0.51 -7.42
CA SER A 391 -2.24 0.55 -7.73
C SER A 391 -3.09 0.67 -6.46
N SER A 392 -2.72 -0.03 -5.40
CA SER A 392 -3.47 -0.02 -4.14
C SER A 392 -3.33 1.29 -3.37
N LEU A 393 -2.11 1.81 -3.23
CA LEU A 393 -1.85 3.08 -2.55
C LEU A 393 -2.43 4.26 -3.34
N PHE A 394 -2.23 4.29 -4.67
CA PHE A 394 -2.71 5.37 -5.51
C PHE A 394 -4.24 5.38 -5.60
N SER A 395 -4.88 4.21 -5.69
CA SER A 395 -6.35 4.08 -5.60
C SER A 395 -6.89 4.63 -4.28
N HIS A 396 -6.23 4.32 -3.15
CA HIS A 396 -6.63 4.86 -1.85
C HIS A 396 -6.50 6.38 -1.79
N SER A 397 -5.39 6.93 -2.30
CA SER A 397 -5.18 8.38 -2.41
C SER A 397 -6.26 9.06 -3.26
N LEU A 398 -6.59 8.50 -4.43
CA LEU A 398 -7.59 9.07 -5.35
C LEU A 398 -9.00 9.16 -4.76
N ILE A 399 -9.40 8.20 -3.92
CA ILE A 399 -10.74 8.19 -3.29
C ILE A 399 -10.91 9.36 -2.30
N SER A 400 -9.81 9.81 -1.70
CA SER A 400 -9.83 10.86 -0.67
C SER A 400 -9.54 12.27 -1.18
N VAL A 401 -9.10 12.44 -2.43
CA VAL A 401 -8.72 13.75 -2.98
C VAL A 401 -9.92 14.40 -3.66
N HIS A 402 -10.27 15.61 -3.22
CA HIS A 402 -11.32 16.42 -3.86
C HIS A 402 -10.79 17.20 -5.08
N ASP A 403 -11.68 17.62 -5.99
CA ASP A 403 -11.31 18.35 -7.21
C ASP A 403 -10.43 19.58 -6.95
N SER A 404 -10.70 20.35 -5.89
CA SER A 404 -9.89 21.52 -5.52
C SER A 404 -8.45 21.17 -5.12
N GLU A 405 -8.25 20.01 -4.50
CA GLU A 405 -6.94 19.49 -4.09
C GLU A 405 -6.23 18.79 -5.25
N PHE A 406 -7.02 18.21 -6.17
CA PHE A 406 -6.56 17.56 -7.38
C PHE A 406 -5.91 18.56 -8.34
N PHE A 407 -6.62 19.63 -8.68
CA PHE A 407 -6.12 20.64 -9.64
C PHE A 407 -5.23 21.70 -8.98
N GLY A 408 -5.40 21.94 -7.67
CA GLY A 408 -4.80 23.06 -6.96
C GLY A 408 -5.52 24.37 -7.28
N ASN A 409 -5.89 25.14 -6.25
CA ASN A 409 -6.56 26.42 -6.46
C ASN A 409 -5.54 27.53 -6.73
N SER A 410 -5.61 28.10 -7.93
CA SER A 410 -4.98 29.38 -8.28
C SER A 410 -6.00 30.52 -8.11
N ALA A 411 -6.62 30.63 -6.94
CA ALA A 411 -7.42 31.81 -6.63
C ALA A 411 -6.48 32.94 -6.17
N VAL A 412 -6.75 34.16 -6.66
CA VAL A 412 -5.92 35.37 -6.53
C VAL A 412 -5.33 35.51 -5.12
N GLY A 413 -4.01 35.29 -4.99
CA GLY A 413 -3.22 35.61 -3.80
C GLY A 413 -2.78 34.43 -2.91
N GLN A 414 -3.32 33.22 -3.09
CA GLN A 414 -2.85 32.02 -2.37
C GLN A 414 -2.77 30.82 -3.32
N SER A 415 -1.56 30.47 -3.75
CA SER A 415 -1.31 29.23 -4.52
C SER A 415 -1.29 28.05 -3.55
N GLN A 416 -2.41 27.34 -3.41
CA GLN A 416 -2.41 26.03 -2.75
C GLN A 416 -1.79 25.01 -3.72
N PRO A 417 -0.67 24.35 -3.36
CA PRO A 417 -0.08 23.33 -4.21
C PRO A 417 -1.03 22.14 -4.33
N SER A 418 -1.13 21.56 -5.53
CA SER A 418 -1.91 20.34 -5.76
C SER A 418 -1.39 19.20 -4.88
N MET A 419 -2.31 18.44 -4.29
CA MET A 419 -1.99 17.20 -3.56
C MET A 419 -1.71 16.03 -4.53
N MET A 420 -1.96 16.21 -5.83
CA MET A 420 -1.75 15.20 -6.85
C MET A 420 -0.25 14.96 -7.11
N PRO A 421 0.27 13.72 -6.95
CA PRO A 421 1.68 13.42 -7.17
C PRO A 421 2.15 13.56 -8.62
N PHE A 422 1.22 13.58 -9.58
CA PHE A 422 1.48 13.55 -11.02
C PHE A 422 0.78 14.71 -11.73
N SER A 423 1.43 15.32 -12.69
CA SER A 423 0.79 16.31 -13.57
C SER A 423 -0.31 15.66 -14.43
N LEU A 424 -1.25 16.47 -14.96
CA LEU A 424 -2.30 15.96 -15.85
C LEU A 424 -1.74 15.19 -17.06
N ALA A 425 -0.63 15.65 -17.65
CA ALA A 425 0.02 14.98 -18.77
C ALA A 425 0.62 13.61 -18.38
N GLU A 426 1.21 13.53 -17.19
CA GLU A 426 1.69 12.27 -16.61
C GLU A 426 0.54 11.32 -16.32
N LEU A 427 -0.58 11.83 -15.76
CA LEU A 427 -1.78 11.04 -15.48
C LEU A 427 -2.38 10.44 -16.75
N VAL A 428 -2.46 11.19 -17.85
CA VAL A 428 -2.93 10.65 -19.14
C VAL A 428 -2.06 9.48 -19.58
N THR A 429 -0.73 9.62 -19.48
CA THR A 429 0.21 8.54 -19.84
C THR A 429 0.05 7.34 -18.91
N LEU A 430 -0.01 7.58 -17.61
CA LEU A 430 -0.18 6.57 -16.57
C LEU A 430 -1.49 5.80 -16.74
N SER A 431 -2.62 6.47 -16.96
CA SER A 431 -3.91 5.84 -17.20
C SER A 431 -3.90 4.96 -18.45
N ARG A 432 -3.21 5.37 -19.52
CA ARG A 432 -3.04 4.53 -20.73
C ARG A 432 -2.22 3.27 -20.40
N CYS A 433 -1.10 3.44 -19.71
CA CYS A 433 -0.24 2.32 -19.28
C CYS A 433 -0.97 1.34 -18.36
N LEU A 434 -1.71 1.83 -17.36
CA LEU A 434 -2.48 0.98 -16.44
C LEU A 434 -3.59 0.23 -17.19
N ARG A 435 -4.33 0.91 -18.07
CA ARG A 435 -5.35 0.28 -18.92
C ARG A 435 -4.73 -0.85 -19.77
N ASP A 436 -3.65 -0.57 -20.47
CA ASP A 436 -3.01 -1.51 -21.38
C ASP A 436 -2.42 -2.71 -20.60
N ALA A 437 -1.83 -2.46 -19.43
CA ALA A 437 -1.39 -3.49 -18.50
C ALA A 437 -2.56 -4.37 -18.02
N CYS A 438 -3.69 -3.78 -17.60
CA CYS A 438 -4.86 -4.54 -17.18
C CYS A 438 -5.43 -5.41 -18.31
N LEU A 439 -5.49 -4.90 -19.54
CA LEU A 439 -5.89 -5.69 -20.71
C LEU A 439 -4.94 -6.89 -20.94
N GLY A 440 -3.63 -6.66 -20.80
CA GLY A 440 -2.63 -7.71 -20.92
C GLY A 440 -2.70 -8.75 -19.80
N ILE A 441 -2.98 -8.34 -18.55
CA ILE A 441 -3.22 -9.26 -17.42
C ILE A 441 -4.46 -10.12 -17.68
N ILE A 442 -5.55 -9.53 -18.18
CA ILE A 442 -6.76 -10.28 -18.57
C ILE A 442 -6.41 -11.29 -19.69
N LYS A 443 -5.59 -10.91 -20.68
CA LYS A 443 -5.13 -11.84 -21.72
C LYS A 443 -4.29 -13.01 -21.16
N LEU A 444 -3.46 -12.75 -20.16
CA LEU A 444 -2.65 -13.78 -19.48
C LEU A 444 -3.50 -14.70 -18.59
N ALA A 445 -4.53 -14.17 -17.94
CA ALA A 445 -5.46 -14.95 -17.13
C ALA A 445 -6.32 -15.90 -17.99
N TYR A 446 -6.61 -15.51 -19.24
CA TYR A 446 -7.40 -16.27 -20.21
C TYR A 446 -6.61 -16.51 -21.50
N PRO A 447 -5.56 -17.37 -21.49
CA PRO A 447 -4.69 -17.56 -22.64
C PRO A 447 -5.39 -18.36 -23.75
N GLU A 448 -5.42 -17.82 -24.97
CA GLU A 448 -5.99 -18.54 -26.12
C GLU A 448 -5.13 -19.77 -26.44
N THR A 449 -5.76 -20.94 -26.54
CA THR A 449 -5.11 -22.20 -26.91
C THR A 449 -4.76 -22.30 -28.41
N LYS A 450 -5.16 -21.31 -29.22
CA LYS A 450 -4.79 -21.21 -30.64
C LYS A 450 -3.62 -20.25 -30.79
N THR A 451 -2.52 -20.74 -31.35
CA THR A 451 -1.33 -19.96 -31.67
C THR A 451 -1.70 -18.75 -32.54
N GLU A 452 -1.33 -17.55 -32.09
CA GLU A 452 -1.54 -16.28 -32.79
C GLU A 452 -0.69 -16.20 -34.08
N HIS A 453 -1.07 -16.94 -35.13
CA HIS A 453 -0.59 -16.67 -36.50
C HIS A 453 -1.54 -15.69 -37.19
N ARG A 454 -1.80 -14.52 -36.60
CA ARG A 454 -2.87 -13.64 -37.12
C ARG A 454 -2.38 -12.35 -37.74
N GLU A 455 -1.29 -11.73 -37.29
CA GLU A 455 -0.89 -10.44 -37.89
C GLU A 455 -0.26 -10.61 -39.28
N GLU A 456 0.72 -11.50 -39.43
CA GLU A 456 1.34 -11.79 -40.75
C GLU A 456 0.36 -12.49 -41.70
N TYR A 457 -0.50 -13.36 -41.16
CA TYR A 457 -1.49 -14.11 -41.94
C TYR A 457 -2.64 -13.21 -42.41
N VAL A 458 -3.12 -12.26 -41.59
CA VAL A 458 -4.11 -11.25 -42.01
C VAL A 458 -3.50 -10.27 -43.01
N ALA A 459 -2.22 -9.90 -42.85
CA ALA A 459 -1.50 -9.09 -43.84
C ALA A 459 -1.37 -9.84 -45.19
N ALA A 460 -1.05 -11.13 -45.16
CA ALA A 460 -1.00 -11.98 -46.34
C ALA A 460 -2.37 -12.09 -47.02
N PHE A 461 -3.46 -12.31 -46.27
CA PHE A 461 -4.83 -12.37 -46.81
C PHE A 461 -5.31 -11.05 -47.42
N ARG A 462 -4.88 -9.89 -46.88
CA ARG A 462 -5.13 -8.59 -47.52
C ARG A 462 -4.37 -8.42 -48.84
N SER A 463 -3.17 -8.98 -48.95
CA SER A 463 -2.35 -8.87 -50.17
C SER A 463 -2.91 -9.66 -51.37
N VAL A 464 -3.70 -10.72 -51.12
CA VAL A 464 -4.43 -11.49 -52.14
C VAL A 464 -5.87 -11.02 -52.39
N GLY A 465 -6.27 -9.85 -51.87
CA GLY A 465 -7.56 -9.23 -52.21
C GLY A 465 -8.79 -9.89 -51.58
N VAL A 466 -8.61 -10.76 -50.59
CA VAL A 466 -9.73 -11.37 -49.85
C VAL A 466 -10.35 -10.31 -48.94
N LYS A 467 -11.58 -9.88 -49.26
CA LYS A 467 -12.41 -9.06 -48.35
C LYS A 467 -12.75 -9.92 -47.13
N THR A 468 -11.97 -9.81 -46.06
CA THR A 468 -12.35 -10.39 -44.77
C THR A 468 -13.66 -9.73 -44.37
N ASN A 469 -14.74 -10.52 -44.33
CA ASN A 469 -16.00 -10.09 -43.77
C ASN A 469 -15.69 -9.47 -42.42
N SER A 470 -15.93 -8.16 -42.27
CA SER A 470 -15.75 -7.43 -41.02
C SER A 470 -16.85 -7.86 -40.04
N GLN A 471 -16.85 -9.13 -39.65
CA GLN A 471 -17.39 -9.54 -38.37
C GLN A 471 -16.43 -8.95 -37.36
N GLY A 472 -16.67 -7.68 -37.01
CA GLY A 472 -16.04 -7.06 -35.86
C GLY A 472 -16.15 -8.02 -34.69
N THR A 473 -15.05 -8.20 -33.96
CA THR A 473 -14.96 -9.02 -32.75
C THR A 473 -16.24 -8.86 -31.96
N GLN A 474 -17.16 -9.82 -32.04
CA GLN A 474 -18.46 -9.69 -31.39
C GLN A 474 -18.20 -9.83 -29.90
N LEU A 475 -18.06 -8.69 -29.21
CA LEU A 475 -18.07 -8.57 -27.74
C LEU A 475 -19.37 -9.10 -27.12
N TYR A 476 -20.39 -9.37 -27.95
CA TYR A 476 -21.60 -10.03 -27.55
C TYR A 476 -21.36 -11.51 -27.33
N VAL A 477 -21.54 -11.96 -26.08
CA VAL A 477 -21.36 -13.35 -25.70
C VAL A 477 -22.71 -13.96 -25.30
N PRO A 478 -23.39 -14.70 -26.20
CA PRO A 478 -24.66 -15.35 -25.89
C PRO A 478 -24.58 -16.32 -24.71
N SER A 479 -23.47 -17.04 -24.58
CA SER A 479 -23.25 -18.07 -23.55
C SER A 479 -23.04 -17.46 -22.15
N SER A 480 -22.56 -16.22 -22.05
CA SER A 480 -22.28 -15.53 -20.77
C SER A 480 -23.52 -14.93 -20.12
N ARG A 481 -24.70 -15.02 -20.75
CA ARG A 481 -25.97 -14.47 -20.22
C ARG A 481 -26.28 -14.95 -18.81
N HIS A 482 -26.09 -16.24 -18.53
CA HIS A 482 -26.28 -16.79 -17.18
C HIS A 482 -25.29 -16.20 -16.18
N VAL A 483 -24.04 -15.98 -16.62
CA VAL A 483 -23.00 -15.38 -15.79
C VAL A 483 -23.29 -13.90 -15.50
N TRP A 484 -23.89 -13.15 -16.42
CA TRP A 484 -24.39 -11.79 -16.15
C TRP A 484 -25.60 -11.76 -15.21
N ARG A 485 -26.42 -12.84 -15.18
CA ARG A 485 -27.54 -12.98 -14.21
C ARG A 485 -27.04 -13.28 -12.79
N THR A 486 -25.91 -13.99 -12.63
CA THR A 486 -25.36 -14.40 -11.32
C THR A 486 -24.16 -13.60 -10.83
N ARG A 487 -23.37 -12.96 -11.71
CA ARG A 487 -22.24 -12.12 -11.30
C ARG A 487 -22.71 -10.73 -10.87
N ARG A 488 -22.49 -10.46 -9.58
CA ARG A 488 -22.55 -9.14 -8.94
C ARG A 488 -21.61 -8.17 -9.68
N MET A 489 -22.15 -7.10 -10.27
CA MET A 489 -21.30 -5.94 -10.63
C MET A 489 -20.64 -5.45 -9.33
N GLY A 490 -19.32 -5.35 -9.31
CA GLY A 490 -18.56 -5.17 -8.07
C GLY A 490 -18.77 -3.83 -7.34
N ARG A 491 -18.38 -3.85 -6.05
CA ARG A 491 -18.29 -2.79 -5.01
C ARG A 491 -19.48 -2.51 -4.08
N ILE A 492 -20.38 -3.47 -3.85
CA ILE A 492 -21.22 -3.52 -2.64
C ILE A 492 -21.20 -4.97 -2.12
N GLY A 493 -21.12 -5.15 -0.79
CA GLY A 493 -20.83 -6.40 -0.09
C GLY A 493 -21.80 -7.59 -0.30
N PRO A 494 -21.69 -8.66 0.51
CA PRO A 494 -22.29 -9.95 0.21
C PRO A 494 -23.78 -9.95 0.58
N LEU A 495 -24.65 -9.75 -0.40
CA LEU A 495 -26.01 -10.28 -0.32
C LEU A 495 -26.08 -11.51 -1.24
N GLN A 496 -26.30 -12.66 -0.62
CA GLN A 496 -26.40 -13.97 -1.26
C GLN A 496 -27.83 -14.12 -1.77
N SER A 497 -28.02 -14.18 -3.09
CA SER A 497 -29.31 -14.62 -3.65
C SER A 497 -29.38 -16.13 -3.51
N THR A 498 -30.32 -16.62 -2.70
CA THR A 498 -30.61 -18.05 -2.43
C THR A 498 -31.40 -18.74 -3.55
N LEU A 499 -31.50 -18.13 -4.74
CA LEU A 499 -32.20 -18.74 -5.86
C LEU A 499 -31.32 -19.80 -6.53
N ASP A 500 -31.56 -21.04 -6.12
CA ASP A 500 -31.05 -22.26 -6.74
C ASP A 500 -31.59 -22.37 -8.18
N VAL A 501 -30.79 -21.95 -9.16
CA VAL A 501 -31.09 -22.18 -10.58
C VAL A 501 -30.37 -23.48 -10.97
N GLY A 502 -31.08 -24.60 -10.86
CA GLY A 502 -30.61 -25.98 -11.03
C GLY A 502 -30.16 -26.39 -12.44
N HIS A 503 -29.47 -25.52 -13.17
CA HIS A 503 -28.78 -25.86 -14.41
C HIS A 503 -27.41 -25.18 -14.43
N GLU A 504 -26.34 -25.95 -14.31
CA GLU A 504 -25.00 -25.45 -14.63
C GLU A 504 -25.00 -25.00 -16.09
N PRO A 505 -24.75 -23.71 -16.39
CA PRO A 505 -24.69 -23.25 -17.76
C PRO A 505 -23.50 -23.91 -18.47
N PRO A 506 -23.57 -24.08 -19.81
CA PRO A 506 -22.44 -24.61 -20.58
C PRO A 506 -21.19 -23.75 -20.34
N PRO A 507 -20.00 -24.38 -20.22
CA PRO A 507 -18.76 -23.65 -19.95
C PRO A 507 -18.47 -22.65 -21.08
N LEU A 508 -18.07 -21.44 -20.71
CA LEU A 508 -17.67 -20.42 -21.66
C LEU A 508 -16.38 -20.82 -22.36
N SER A 509 -16.23 -20.45 -23.63
CA SER A 509 -14.92 -20.50 -24.28
C SER A 509 -13.98 -19.46 -23.67
N VAL A 510 -12.66 -19.70 -23.75
CA VAL A 510 -11.65 -18.76 -23.22
C VAL A 510 -11.79 -17.34 -23.80
N SER A 511 -12.17 -17.24 -25.08
CA SER A 511 -12.46 -15.97 -25.73
C SER A 511 -13.66 -15.27 -25.08
N GLU A 512 -14.72 -16.00 -24.81
CA GLU A 512 -15.92 -15.50 -24.13
C GLU A 512 -15.65 -15.04 -22.70
N GLU A 513 -14.86 -15.80 -21.93
CA GLU A 513 -14.41 -15.41 -20.59
C GLU A 513 -13.59 -14.12 -20.60
N ARG A 514 -12.72 -13.95 -21.60
CA ARG A 514 -11.92 -12.73 -21.76
C ARG A 514 -12.78 -11.51 -22.06
N HIS A 515 -13.71 -11.61 -23.01
CA HIS A 515 -14.62 -10.50 -23.34
C HIS A 515 -15.49 -10.12 -22.13
N LEU A 516 -15.97 -11.13 -21.40
CA LEU A 516 -16.71 -10.93 -20.16
C LEU A 516 -15.86 -10.17 -19.12
N ALA A 517 -14.62 -10.60 -18.87
CA ALA A 517 -13.71 -9.94 -17.94
C ALA A 517 -13.44 -8.47 -18.33
N ILE A 518 -13.30 -8.16 -19.62
CA ILE A 518 -13.15 -6.77 -20.09
C ILE A 518 -14.41 -5.95 -19.77
N LEU A 519 -15.59 -6.50 -20.04
CA LEU A 519 -16.86 -5.80 -19.82
C LEU A 519 -17.20 -5.65 -18.33
N THR A 520 -16.70 -6.52 -17.44
CA THR A 520 -16.92 -6.42 -15.99
C THR A 520 -15.87 -5.55 -15.30
N GLU A 521 -14.58 -5.77 -15.58
CA GLU A 521 -13.48 -5.11 -14.86
C GLU A 521 -13.06 -3.77 -15.49
N LEU A 522 -13.23 -3.62 -16.80
CA LEU A 522 -12.76 -2.44 -17.55
C LEU A 522 -13.82 -1.92 -18.55
N PRO A 523 -15.11 -1.75 -18.17
CA PRO A 523 -16.15 -1.38 -19.13
C PRO A 523 -15.88 -0.07 -19.88
N PHE A 524 -15.12 0.85 -19.28
CA PHE A 524 -14.76 2.14 -19.88
C PHE A 524 -13.86 2.03 -21.12
N VAL A 525 -13.20 0.88 -21.37
CA VAL A 525 -12.44 0.67 -22.62
C VAL A 525 -13.36 0.41 -23.82
N VAL A 526 -14.61 0.04 -23.56
CA VAL A 526 -15.63 -0.16 -24.58
C VAL A 526 -16.50 1.10 -24.67
N PRO A 527 -16.62 1.72 -25.87
CA PRO A 527 -17.47 2.89 -26.07
C PRO A 527 -18.89 2.68 -25.53
N PHE A 528 -19.51 3.75 -25.06
CA PHE A 528 -20.85 3.70 -24.47
C PHE A 528 -21.88 3.09 -25.42
N GLU A 529 -21.85 3.49 -26.69
CA GLU A 529 -22.77 3.01 -27.74
C GLU A 529 -22.66 1.50 -27.95
N GLU A 530 -21.44 0.95 -27.90
CA GLU A 530 -21.21 -0.49 -28.01
C GLU A 530 -21.70 -1.24 -26.77
N ARG A 531 -21.49 -0.68 -25.58
CA ARG A 531 -22.04 -1.26 -24.34
C ARG A 531 -23.58 -1.27 -24.35
N VAL A 532 -24.22 -0.21 -24.84
CA VAL A 532 -25.68 -0.14 -25.01
C VAL A 532 -26.16 -1.22 -26.00
N LYS A 533 -25.48 -1.39 -27.14
CA LYS A 533 -25.82 -2.46 -28.10
C LYS A 533 -25.72 -3.86 -27.46
N ILE A 534 -24.67 -4.11 -26.66
CA ILE A 534 -24.51 -5.38 -25.94
C ILE A 534 -25.66 -5.57 -24.95
N PHE A 535 -25.96 -4.56 -24.13
CA PHE A 535 -27.04 -4.57 -23.16
C PHE A 535 -28.42 -4.84 -23.81
N GLN A 536 -28.75 -4.13 -24.89
CA GLN A 536 -29.99 -4.35 -25.64
C GLN A 536 -30.10 -5.76 -26.23
N LYS A 537 -28.99 -6.31 -26.75
CA LYS A 537 -28.97 -7.70 -27.24
C LYS A 537 -29.15 -8.72 -26.10
N LEU A 538 -28.67 -8.43 -24.89
CA LEU A 538 -28.92 -9.28 -23.71
C LEU A 538 -30.40 -9.23 -23.32
N ILE A 539 -30.99 -8.05 -23.27
CA ILE A 539 -32.44 -7.87 -22.99
C ILE A 539 -33.29 -8.58 -24.05
N TYR A 540 -33.01 -8.38 -25.34
CA TYR A 540 -33.81 -8.98 -26.41
C TYR A 540 -33.78 -10.51 -26.36
N ALA A 541 -32.62 -11.08 -26.04
CA ALA A 541 -32.47 -12.50 -25.86
C ALA A 541 -33.25 -13.04 -24.66
N ASP A 542 -33.13 -12.40 -23.50
CA ASP A 542 -33.86 -12.72 -22.28
C ASP A 542 -35.38 -12.64 -22.53
N LYS A 543 -35.81 -11.61 -23.26
CA LYS A 543 -37.20 -11.43 -23.69
C LYS A 543 -37.69 -12.58 -24.57
N ARG A 544 -36.90 -13.03 -25.55
CA ARG A 544 -37.27 -14.17 -26.42
C ARG A 544 -37.40 -15.49 -25.65
N GLU A 545 -36.53 -15.70 -24.66
CA GLU A 545 -36.56 -16.89 -23.81
C GLU A 545 -37.80 -16.93 -22.91
N VAL A 546 -38.11 -15.81 -22.25
CA VAL A 546 -39.23 -15.72 -21.30
C VAL A 546 -40.59 -15.61 -21.99
N GLN A 547 -40.68 -14.86 -23.10
CA GLN A 547 -41.96 -14.54 -23.76
C GLN A 547 -42.29 -15.46 -24.95
N GLY A 548 -41.32 -16.22 -25.46
CA GLY A 548 -41.47 -17.04 -26.66
C GLY A 548 -41.67 -16.24 -27.96
N GLU A 549 -41.84 -16.94 -29.09
CA GLU A 549 -42.06 -16.32 -30.41
C GLU A 549 -43.55 -16.29 -30.86
N GLY A 550 -44.47 -16.75 -30.00
CA GLY A 550 -45.90 -16.84 -30.32
C GLY A 550 -46.72 -15.62 -29.86
N PRO A 551 -47.75 -15.18 -30.59
CA PRO A 551 -48.58 -14.02 -30.22
C PRO A 551 -49.52 -14.25 -29.00
N PHE A 552 -49.62 -15.47 -28.48
CA PHE A 552 -50.67 -15.89 -27.53
C PHE A 552 -50.19 -16.64 -26.27
N LEU A 553 -48.91 -16.56 -25.89
CA LEU A 553 -48.45 -17.19 -24.64
C LEU A 553 -48.54 -16.25 -23.42
N ASP A 554 -48.74 -16.90 -22.27
CA ASP A 554 -49.02 -16.46 -20.90
C ASP A 554 -48.38 -15.11 -20.51
N GLY A 555 -49.23 -14.10 -20.28
CA GLY A 555 -48.84 -12.74 -19.91
C GLY A 555 -49.62 -12.27 -18.68
N VAL A 556 -49.02 -11.34 -17.93
CA VAL A 556 -49.61 -10.78 -16.71
C VAL A 556 -50.67 -9.76 -17.10
N ASN A 557 -51.94 -10.05 -16.83
CA ASN A 557 -53.05 -9.14 -17.09
C ASN A 557 -53.44 -8.42 -15.80
N ILE A 558 -53.29 -7.10 -15.76
CA ILE A 558 -53.66 -6.28 -14.61
C ILE A 558 -54.72 -5.24 -14.99
N THR A 559 -55.62 -4.97 -14.05
CA THR A 559 -56.62 -3.92 -14.16
C THR A 559 -56.28 -2.81 -13.18
N ILE A 560 -56.13 -1.57 -13.61
CA ILE A 560 -55.62 -0.48 -12.77
C ILE A 560 -56.61 0.69 -12.80
N ARG A 561 -57.00 1.20 -11.64
CA ARG A 561 -57.82 2.42 -11.54
C ARG A 561 -56.93 3.64 -11.69
N ARG A 562 -57.29 4.55 -12.59
CA ARG A 562 -56.47 5.74 -12.90
C ARG A 562 -56.14 6.59 -11.68
N ASN A 563 -57.09 6.72 -10.76
CA ASN A 563 -56.94 7.52 -9.53
C ASN A 563 -56.16 6.82 -8.41
N TYR A 564 -55.91 5.51 -8.55
CA TYR A 564 -55.21 4.68 -7.54
C TYR A 564 -54.07 3.89 -8.20
N ILE A 565 -53.40 4.53 -9.18
CA ILE A 565 -52.43 3.86 -10.05
C ILE A 565 -51.27 3.25 -9.26
N TYR A 566 -50.84 3.90 -8.17
CA TYR A 566 -49.71 3.45 -7.38
C TYR A 566 -50.12 2.28 -6.48
N GLU A 567 -51.24 2.41 -5.77
CA GLU A 567 -51.76 1.42 -4.83
C GLU A 567 -52.15 0.13 -5.57
N ASP A 568 -52.88 0.25 -6.68
CA ASP A 568 -53.30 -0.89 -7.48
C ASP A 568 -52.09 -1.59 -8.14
N ALA A 569 -51.08 -0.83 -8.57
CA ALA A 569 -49.87 -1.42 -9.14
C ALA A 569 -48.99 -2.08 -8.08
N TYR A 570 -48.85 -1.46 -6.91
CA TYR A 570 -48.09 -2.02 -5.79
C TYR A 570 -48.69 -3.34 -5.32
N ASP A 571 -50.02 -3.42 -5.22
CA ASP A 571 -50.73 -4.66 -4.91
C ASP A 571 -50.52 -5.69 -6.02
N LYS A 572 -50.90 -5.39 -7.27
CA LYS A 572 -50.94 -6.40 -8.34
C LYS A 572 -49.58 -6.85 -8.85
N LEU A 573 -48.59 -5.99 -8.80
CA LEU A 573 -47.23 -6.27 -9.27
C LEU A 573 -46.25 -6.41 -8.09
N SER A 574 -46.78 -6.69 -6.89
CA SER A 574 -45.97 -7.02 -5.72
C SER A 574 -45.15 -8.29 -5.98
N PRO A 575 -44.05 -8.52 -5.22
CA PRO A 575 -43.27 -9.75 -5.33
C PRO A 575 -44.08 -11.01 -5.02
N GLU A 576 -45.08 -10.90 -4.13
CA GLU A 576 -45.97 -12.00 -3.73
C GLU A 576 -46.98 -12.34 -4.83
N ASN A 577 -47.52 -11.33 -5.52
CA ASN A 577 -48.53 -11.53 -6.54
C ASN A 577 -47.92 -11.85 -7.92
N GLU A 578 -46.87 -11.14 -8.30
CA GLU A 578 -46.19 -11.33 -9.59
C GLU A 578 -44.67 -11.35 -9.40
N PRO A 579 -44.06 -12.52 -9.15
CA PRO A 579 -42.62 -12.64 -8.89
C PRO A 579 -41.77 -12.42 -10.15
N ASP A 580 -42.31 -12.69 -11.34
CA ASP A 580 -41.60 -12.54 -12.63
C ASP A 580 -42.18 -11.44 -13.51
N LEU A 581 -41.65 -10.22 -13.33
CA LEU A 581 -42.01 -9.08 -14.19
C LEU A 581 -41.36 -9.13 -15.57
N LYS A 582 -40.56 -10.15 -15.95
CA LYS A 582 -40.02 -10.24 -17.32
C LYS A 582 -41.08 -10.67 -18.32
N LYS A 583 -42.16 -11.30 -17.85
CA LYS A 583 -43.35 -11.61 -18.64
C LYS A 583 -43.96 -10.36 -19.28
N ARG A 584 -44.76 -10.58 -20.33
CA ARG A 584 -45.47 -9.49 -21.00
C ARG A 584 -46.62 -9.04 -20.09
N ILE A 585 -46.62 -7.77 -19.69
CA ILE A 585 -47.68 -7.17 -18.88
C ILE A 585 -48.68 -6.49 -19.81
N ARG A 586 -49.95 -6.79 -19.65
CA ARG A 586 -51.07 -6.10 -20.32
C ARG A 586 -51.90 -5.38 -19.29
N VAL A 587 -52.23 -4.13 -19.56
CA VAL A 587 -52.88 -3.23 -18.59
C VAL A 587 -54.25 -2.83 -19.12
N HIS A 588 -55.28 -3.00 -18.30
CA HIS A 588 -56.61 -2.45 -18.51
C HIS A 588 -56.78 -1.27 -17.56
N LEU A 589 -56.88 -0.05 -18.10
CA LEU A 589 -57.11 1.15 -17.29
C LEU A 589 -58.60 1.39 -17.11
N LEU A 590 -59.01 1.58 -15.85
CA LEU A 590 -60.37 1.97 -15.48
C LEU A 590 -60.43 3.47 -15.24
N ASN A 591 -61.38 4.12 -15.91
CA ASN A 591 -61.71 5.52 -15.72
C ASN A 591 -62.33 5.78 -14.33
N ALA A 592 -62.50 7.05 -13.96
CA ALA A 592 -63.13 7.46 -12.69
C ALA A 592 -64.55 6.88 -12.45
N HIS A 593 -65.24 6.46 -13.52
CA HIS A 593 -66.56 5.83 -13.46
C HIS A 593 -66.53 4.29 -13.45
N GLY A 594 -65.34 3.67 -13.33
CA GLY A 594 -65.17 2.21 -13.29
C GLY A 594 -65.39 1.49 -14.63
N LEU A 595 -65.52 2.24 -15.73
CA LEU A 595 -65.65 1.70 -17.08
C LEU A 595 -64.27 1.52 -17.73
N ASP A 596 -64.15 0.49 -18.56
CA ASP A 596 -62.95 0.22 -19.35
C ASP A 596 -62.63 1.42 -20.26
N GLU A 597 -61.41 1.94 -20.17
CA GLU A 597 -60.90 2.92 -21.12
C GLU A 597 -60.73 2.24 -22.50
N ALA A 598 -61.29 2.86 -23.55
CA ALA A 598 -61.25 2.31 -24.90
C ALA A 598 -59.81 2.27 -25.43
N GLY A 599 -59.23 1.08 -25.54
CA GLY A 599 -57.93 0.89 -26.17
C GLY A 599 -57.50 -0.58 -26.21
N ILE A 600 -57.07 -1.06 -27.38
CA ILE A 600 -56.48 -2.39 -27.54
C ILE A 600 -54.99 -2.26 -27.29
N ASP A 601 -54.44 -3.11 -26.42
CA ASP A 601 -53.04 -3.10 -25.97
C ASP A 601 -52.05 -3.41 -27.12
N GLY A 602 -51.72 -2.38 -27.89
CA GLY A 602 -50.63 -2.33 -28.86
C GLY A 602 -49.33 -1.76 -28.27
N GLY A 603 -49.16 -1.76 -26.94
CA GLY A 603 -47.97 -1.21 -26.25
C GLY A 603 -48.06 0.27 -25.86
N GLY A 604 -49.04 1.03 -26.38
CA GLY A 604 -49.28 2.42 -25.99
C GLY A 604 -49.79 2.58 -24.56
N ILE A 605 -50.79 1.77 -24.18
CA ILE A 605 -51.44 1.81 -22.86
C ILE A 605 -50.46 1.41 -21.75
N PHE A 606 -49.67 0.34 -21.97
CA PHE A 606 -48.63 -0.05 -21.03
C PHE A 606 -47.59 1.06 -20.79
N ARG A 607 -47.18 1.76 -21.85
CA ARG A 607 -46.23 2.88 -21.74
C ARG A 607 -46.81 4.06 -20.95
N GLU A 608 -48.09 4.38 -21.16
CA GLU A 608 -48.79 5.41 -20.39
C GLU A 608 -48.86 5.02 -18.90
N PHE A 609 -49.34 3.82 -18.61
CA PHE A 609 -49.39 3.28 -17.25
C PHE A 609 -48.03 3.34 -16.56
N LEU A 610 -46.96 2.87 -17.21
CA LEU A 610 -45.63 2.84 -16.62
C LEU A 610 -45.09 4.25 -16.33
N ASN A 611 -45.34 5.20 -17.24
CA ASN A 611 -44.93 6.59 -17.06
C ASN A 611 -45.66 7.26 -15.89
N GLU A 612 -46.98 7.10 -15.80
CA GLU A 612 -47.77 7.69 -14.70
C GLU A 612 -47.47 7.01 -13.35
N LEU A 613 -47.24 5.69 -13.34
CA LEU A 613 -46.80 4.96 -12.15
C LEU A 613 -45.45 5.47 -11.64
N LEU A 614 -44.46 5.65 -12.53
CA LEU A 614 -43.14 6.17 -12.16
C LEU A 614 -43.22 7.62 -11.67
N LYS A 615 -44.01 8.47 -12.33
CA LYS A 615 -44.25 9.84 -11.86
C LYS A 615 -44.87 9.88 -10.48
N SER A 616 -45.85 8.99 -10.20
CA SER A 616 -46.46 8.90 -8.89
C SER A 616 -45.46 8.40 -7.84
N GLY A 617 -44.77 7.29 -8.12
CA GLY A 617 -43.89 6.62 -7.18
C GLY A 617 -42.59 7.38 -6.84
N PHE A 618 -42.04 8.13 -7.79
CA PHE A 618 -40.85 8.97 -7.59
C PHE A 618 -41.20 10.42 -7.22
N ASN A 619 -42.49 10.73 -6.99
CA ASN A 619 -42.90 12.05 -6.52
C ASN A 619 -42.39 12.30 -5.09
N PRO A 620 -41.66 13.39 -4.82
CA PRO A 620 -41.19 13.71 -3.49
C PRO A 620 -42.30 13.81 -2.43
N ASN A 621 -43.53 14.14 -2.85
CA ASN A 621 -44.69 14.24 -1.95
C ASN A 621 -45.16 12.87 -1.42
N GLN A 622 -44.77 11.76 -2.03
CA GLN A 622 -45.04 10.42 -1.51
C GLN A 622 -44.13 10.04 -0.32
N GLY A 623 -43.08 10.82 -0.04
CA GLY A 623 -42.18 10.60 1.09
C GLY A 623 -41.05 9.58 0.84
N PHE A 624 -41.08 8.83 -0.26
CA PHE A 624 -40.02 7.87 -0.65
C PHE A 624 -38.77 8.55 -1.21
N PHE A 625 -38.89 9.64 -1.97
CA PHE A 625 -37.75 10.33 -2.57
C PHE A 625 -37.71 11.79 -2.16
N ARG A 626 -36.53 12.39 -2.20
CA ARG A 626 -36.31 13.84 -2.03
C ARG A 626 -35.46 14.35 -3.18
N THR A 627 -35.46 15.67 -3.38
CA THR A 627 -34.63 16.33 -4.38
C THR A 627 -33.45 17.02 -3.73
N THR A 628 -32.27 16.94 -4.36
CA THR A 628 -31.16 17.83 -4.03
C THR A 628 -31.49 19.27 -4.44
N ASN A 629 -30.64 20.23 -4.05
CA ASN A 629 -30.77 21.62 -4.49
C ASN A 629 -30.73 21.78 -6.02
N GLU A 630 -30.16 20.81 -6.73
CA GLU A 630 -30.07 20.75 -8.19
C GLU A 630 -31.25 19.99 -8.85
N GLY A 631 -32.21 19.51 -8.06
CA GLY A 631 -33.38 18.78 -8.55
C GLY A 631 -33.13 17.29 -8.82
N LEU A 632 -32.02 16.71 -8.35
CA LEU A 632 -31.73 15.28 -8.50
C LEU A 632 -32.45 14.47 -7.42
N LEU A 633 -33.14 13.40 -7.81
CA LEU A 633 -33.88 12.54 -6.87
C LEU A 633 -32.93 11.58 -6.13
N TYR A 634 -33.16 11.41 -4.83
CA TYR A 634 -32.47 10.42 -3.99
C TYR A 634 -33.42 9.83 -2.93
N PRO A 635 -33.16 8.62 -2.41
CA PRO A 635 -33.98 8.00 -1.36
C PRO A 635 -34.09 8.90 -0.11
N SER A 636 -35.31 9.08 0.38
CA SER A 636 -35.59 9.90 1.56
C SER A 636 -35.05 9.23 2.83
N PRO A 637 -34.14 9.86 3.60
CA PRO A 637 -33.66 9.31 4.88
C PRO A 637 -34.75 9.18 5.95
N THR A 638 -35.88 9.85 5.76
CA THR A 638 -37.02 9.83 6.68
C THR A 638 -38.18 8.96 6.17
N ALA A 639 -37.94 8.10 5.16
CA ALA A 639 -39.00 7.27 4.57
C ALA A 639 -39.67 6.36 5.61
N GLU A 640 -38.88 5.78 6.52
CA GLU A 640 -39.38 4.94 7.62
C GLU A 640 -40.35 5.69 8.54
N MET A 641 -40.03 6.93 8.90
CA MET A 641 -40.88 7.76 9.75
C MET A 641 -42.18 8.19 9.03
N LEU A 642 -42.13 8.40 7.72
CA LEU A 642 -43.25 8.92 6.94
C LEU A 642 -44.21 7.82 6.45
N VAL A 643 -43.68 6.65 6.10
CA VAL A 643 -44.43 5.56 5.45
C VAL A 643 -44.55 4.32 6.35
N GLY A 644 -43.81 4.27 7.46
CA GLY A 644 -43.80 3.14 8.40
C GLY A 644 -42.86 2.03 7.97
N GLU A 645 -42.91 0.91 8.69
CA GLU A 645 -41.96 -0.22 8.57
C GLU A 645 -41.94 -0.90 7.19
N SER A 646 -42.99 -0.74 6.38
CA SER A 646 -43.09 -1.32 5.03
C SER A 646 -42.30 -0.57 3.96
N PHE A 647 -41.66 0.57 4.28
CA PHE A 647 -41.01 1.45 3.30
C PHE A 647 -39.97 0.74 2.42
N THR A 648 -39.28 -0.28 2.95
CA THR A 648 -38.30 -1.09 2.21
C THR A 648 -38.94 -1.88 1.06
N ARG A 649 -40.18 -2.37 1.24
CA ARG A 649 -40.94 -3.08 0.21
C ARG A 649 -41.32 -2.14 -0.93
N HIS A 650 -41.66 -0.89 -0.63
CA HIS A 650 -41.95 0.13 -1.63
C HIS A 650 -40.71 0.50 -2.47
N TYR A 651 -39.53 0.60 -1.84
CA TYR A 651 -38.27 0.79 -2.60
C TYR A 651 -37.96 -0.42 -3.49
N TYR A 652 -38.15 -1.64 -3.00
CA TYR A 652 -37.98 -2.85 -3.81
C TYR A 652 -38.93 -2.85 -5.01
N PHE A 653 -40.21 -2.57 -4.80
CA PHE A 653 -41.21 -2.42 -5.85
C PHE A 653 -40.82 -1.36 -6.88
N LEU A 654 -40.46 -0.15 -6.45
CA LEU A 654 -40.05 0.93 -7.35
C LEU A 654 -38.80 0.58 -8.16
N GLY A 655 -37.84 -0.12 -7.55
CA GLY A 655 -36.69 -0.67 -8.26
C GLY A 655 -37.08 -1.69 -9.35
N ARG A 656 -38.04 -2.57 -9.06
CA ARG A 656 -38.59 -3.53 -10.05
C ARG A 656 -39.27 -2.82 -11.22
N ILE A 657 -40.08 -1.81 -10.94
CA ILE A 657 -40.81 -1.03 -11.96
C ILE A 657 -39.83 -0.23 -12.82
N LEU A 658 -38.81 0.41 -12.22
CA LEU A 658 -37.78 1.13 -12.96
C LEU A 658 -36.98 0.18 -13.88
N GLY A 659 -36.68 -1.04 -13.42
CA GLY A 659 -36.01 -2.06 -14.25
C GLY A 659 -36.87 -2.64 -15.37
N LYS A 660 -38.20 -2.42 -15.37
CA LYS A 660 -39.13 -2.88 -16.41
C LYS A 660 -39.21 -1.93 -17.62
N VAL A 661 -38.74 -0.68 -17.44
CA VAL A 661 -38.57 0.33 -18.52
C VAL A 661 -37.57 -0.17 -19.54
#